data_AF-A0AAW1NFS3-F1
#
_entry.id   AF-A0AAW1NFS3-F1
#
_cell.length_a   1.000
_cell.length_b   1.000
_cell.length_c   1.000
_cell.angle_alpha   90.00
_cell.angle_beta   90.00
_cell.angle_gamma   90.00
#
_symmetry.space_group_name_H-M   'P 1'
#
loop_
_entity.id
_entity.type
_entity.pdbx_description
1 polymer ?
#
loop_
_entity_poly.entity_id
_entity_poly.type
_entity_poly.pdbx_seq_one_letter_code
_entity_poly.pdbx_strand_id
1 'polypeptide(L)'
;MGLGKTLQAVSFLSYLKSYRRVPGPFLVLCPLSVIDGWMSEIERFAPKLRVLKYVGDKENRRTLRKAIYDHVQVNSSSSDASLLPFDVFLTTYDIALIDQDFLSQFQWQYAVIDVAQRLKNPSSVLYGVLKDRYIIPRCLLMTGTPIQNNLTELWALLHFCMPSVFGRMEQFRHTFKAVGDASTGHGGVIVKDLLNTLKCVLRAFMLRRTKSKLVESGTLVLPPLTQITILVPLVPSQKSVYISILRKELPKLLALASGTSNVQSLLNIVMQLIKACSHPYLFPGIEPEPYKEGEHLVQASGKLLFLDKLLHKLYESGHRVLIFSQMTHTLDILQDYLELRHYTYERLDGSIRAEERFAAIRNFSNQSTSGNMKSEPNENGAFVFLISTRAGGVGLNLMAADTVVFYEQDWNPQVDQQALQRAHRIGQMNHVLSINLVTERTIDEVIMQRAKKKLQLSHDVFGDDVSDYVGKEHCGAEPGDLRSMIYGLQLFDPEESTKENLSEPKLSELDAVAEKVLAKRYGKKLDEEMGMIGLTSIDLGEKELRVGNSHVGIGLDSSFDEASYLSWVEKFKEVSETTNKSSLELESRRVTSEEKCQRAEAARKKAEEKKLAKWQTSGYQSLSVPDPILPEDTDLTADRGAVNFVFGDSTKACDVCPPEATVVFSCVDDSGKWGQGGMFGALAILSSKVPEAYERASEFGDLHLGDLHLIQLNDDHGNQPQWVALGVAQSYNPRRKVPRSDISITDLESCLSKASSFAAQNSASIHMPRIGYQDGSDRAVWYSIERLLRKYASIFGIKIYVFLLPKVFKIVGGVVEVEMEDKFQH
;
A
#
# COMPACT_ATOMS: atom_id res chain seq x y z
N MET A 1 -2.85 -0.30 -23.17
CA MET A 1 -4.13 0.21 -22.61
C MET A 1 -4.26 1.70 -22.90
N GLY A 2 -5.44 2.29 -22.62
CA GLY A 2 -5.66 3.73 -22.74
C GLY A 2 -6.09 4.25 -24.12
N LEU A 3 -6.55 3.37 -25.01
CA LEU A 3 -7.01 3.71 -26.38
C LEU A 3 -8.55 3.70 -26.51
N GLY A 4 -9.29 3.84 -25.40
CA GLY A 4 -10.76 3.85 -25.41
C GLY A 4 -11.40 2.48 -25.69
N LYS A 5 -11.05 1.43 -24.93
CA LYS A 5 -11.69 0.10 -25.06
C LYS A 5 -13.17 0.16 -24.68
N THR A 6 -13.49 0.89 -23.61
CA THR A 6 -14.84 1.08 -23.11
C THR A 6 -15.72 1.76 -24.16
N LEU A 7 -15.29 2.90 -24.71
CA LEU A 7 -15.94 3.54 -25.87
C LEU A 7 -16.20 2.59 -27.05
N GLN A 8 -15.26 1.72 -27.41
CA GLN A 8 -15.44 0.74 -28.50
C GLN A 8 -16.50 -0.32 -28.15
N ALA A 9 -16.54 -0.79 -26.91
CA ALA A 9 -17.57 -1.71 -26.46
C ALA A 9 -18.95 -1.04 -26.40
N VAL A 10 -19.04 0.19 -25.88
CA VAL A 10 -20.29 0.96 -25.80
C VAL A 10 -20.85 1.24 -27.19
N SER A 11 -20.01 1.67 -28.15
CA SER A 11 -20.44 1.92 -29.52
C SER A 11 -20.90 0.64 -30.21
N PHE A 12 -20.24 -0.50 -29.94
CA PHE A 12 -20.65 -1.81 -30.43
C PHE A 12 -22.01 -2.25 -29.88
N LEU A 13 -22.25 -2.12 -28.56
CA LEU A 13 -23.55 -2.43 -27.96
C LEU A 13 -24.67 -1.52 -28.51
N SER A 14 -24.38 -0.23 -28.69
CA SER A 14 -25.29 0.72 -29.31
C SER A 14 -25.63 0.36 -30.76
N TYR A 15 -24.64 -0.11 -31.54
CA TYR A 15 -24.83 -0.61 -32.90
C TYR A 15 -25.73 -1.86 -32.92
N LEU A 16 -25.54 -2.81 -31.99
CA LEU A 16 -26.38 -4.01 -31.89
C LEU A 16 -27.85 -3.65 -31.63
N LYS A 17 -28.11 -2.70 -30.72
CA LYS A 17 -29.47 -2.26 -30.40
C LYS A 17 -30.09 -1.45 -31.53
N SER A 18 -29.40 -0.42 -32.01
CA SER A 18 -29.99 0.58 -32.91
C SER A 18 -30.06 0.10 -34.37
N TYR A 19 -29.02 -0.58 -34.85
CA TYR A 19 -28.92 -0.98 -36.26
C TYR A 19 -29.33 -2.44 -36.47
N ARG A 20 -28.81 -3.36 -35.66
CA ARG A 20 -29.14 -4.79 -35.76
C ARG A 20 -30.46 -5.17 -35.06
N ARG A 21 -31.10 -4.22 -34.37
CA ARG A 21 -32.37 -4.39 -33.64
C ARG A 21 -32.36 -5.59 -32.68
N VAL A 22 -31.22 -5.85 -32.03
CA VAL A 22 -31.11 -6.82 -30.95
C VAL A 22 -31.35 -6.08 -29.63
N PRO A 23 -32.52 -6.24 -28.96
CA PRO A 23 -32.87 -5.40 -27.82
C PRO A 23 -32.11 -5.72 -26.52
N GLY A 24 -31.43 -6.87 -26.43
CA GLY A 24 -30.73 -7.33 -25.23
C GLY A 24 -31.33 -8.65 -24.69
N PRO A 25 -30.96 -9.09 -23.48
CA PRO A 25 -30.11 -8.38 -22.51
C PRO A 25 -28.61 -8.55 -22.77
N PHE A 26 -27.84 -7.48 -22.54
CA PHE A 26 -26.38 -7.48 -22.59
C PHE A 26 -25.79 -7.47 -21.18
N LEU A 27 -24.81 -8.34 -20.91
CA LEU A 27 -24.11 -8.40 -19.63
C LEU A 27 -22.78 -7.66 -19.72
N VAL A 28 -22.47 -6.78 -18.78
CA VAL A 28 -21.15 -6.16 -18.64
C VAL A 28 -20.58 -6.53 -17.27
N LEU A 29 -19.50 -7.31 -17.28
CA LEU A 29 -18.74 -7.69 -16.09
C LEU A 29 -17.46 -6.86 -16.02
N CYS A 30 -17.29 -6.09 -14.96
CA CYS A 30 -16.09 -5.29 -14.76
C CYS A 30 -15.71 -5.18 -13.27
N PRO A 31 -14.46 -4.80 -12.93
CA PRO A 31 -14.08 -4.52 -11.55
C PRO A 31 -14.91 -3.40 -10.92
N LEU A 32 -15.09 -3.44 -9.59
CA LEU A 32 -15.89 -2.47 -8.86
C LEU A 32 -15.46 -1.01 -9.11
N SER A 33 -14.15 -0.76 -9.19
CA SER A 33 -13.57 0.58 -9.36
C SER A 33 -13.84 1.24 -10.72
N VAL A 34 -14.26 0.49 -11.74
CA VAL A 34 -14.54 1.05 -13.08
C VAL A 34 -16.02 1.17 -13.38
N ILE A 35 -16.90 0.72 -12.48
CA ILE A 35 -18.36 0.72 -12.71
C ILE A 35 -18.89 2.12 -13.00
N ASP A 36 -18.50 3.11 -12.22
CA ASP A 36 -18.96 4.48 -12.44
C ASP A 36 -18.38 5.07 -13.73
N GLY A 37 -17.14 4.69 -14.08
CA GLY A 37 -16.56 5.04 -15.39
C GLY A 37 -17.37 4.48 -16.56
N TRP A 38 -17.84 3.24 -16.46
CA TRP A 38 -18.73 2.63 -17.44
C TRP A 38 -20.08 3.34 -17.53
N MET A 39 -20.69 3.69 -16.39
CA MET A 39 -21.94 4.45 -16.34
C MET A 39 -21.81 5.80 -17.05
N SER A 40 -20.81 6.59 -16.69
CA SER A 40 -20.57 7.91 -17.28
C SER A 40 -20.27 7.83 -18.78
N GLU A 41 -19.53 6.82 -19.24
CA GLU A 41 -19.27 6.62 -20.67
C GLU A 41 -20.54 6.21 -21.45
N ILE A 42 -21.38 5.34 -20.89
CA ILE A 42 -22.63 4.96 -21.57
C ILE A 42 -23.60 6.13 -21.63
N GLU A 43 -23.77 6.89 -20.54
CA GLU A 43 -24.61 8.09 -20.51
C GLU A 43 -24.14 9.14 -21.52
N ARG A 44 -22.82 9.34 -21.64
CA ARG A 44 -22.23 10.31 -22.56
C ARG A 44 -22.34 9.91 -24.03
N PHE A 45 -22.02 8.65 -24.37
CA PHE A 45 -21.86 8.22 -25.76
C PHE A 45 -23.07 7.44 -26.32
N ALA A 46 -23.90 6.86 -25.45
CA ALA A 46 -25.05 6.05 -25.86
C ALA A 46 -26.25 6.23 -24.90
N PRO A 47 -26.80 7.45 -24.76
CA PRO A 47 -27.89 7.76 -23.82
C PRO A 47 -29.21 7.00 -24.10
N LYS A 48 -29.35 6.39 -25.29
CA LYS A 48 -30.51 5.56 -25.65
C LYS A 48 -30.45 4.13 -25.09
N LEU A 49 -29.33 3.73 -24.48
CA LEU A 49 -29.18 2.45 -23.80
C LEU A 49 -29.65 2.58 -22.36
N ARG A 50 -30.64 1.77 -21.96
CA ARG A 50 -31.10 1.68 -20.57
C ARG A 50 -30.13 0.77 -19.82
N VAL A 51 -29.39 1.35 -18.88
CA VAL A 51 -28.39 0.63 -18.08
C VAL A 51 -28.92 0.39 -16.68
N LEU A 52 -28.80 -0.84 -16.19
CA LEU A 52 -29.05 -1.19 -14.80
C LEU A 52 -27.72 -1.43 -14.08
N LYS A 53 -27.41 -0.56 -13.11
CA LYS A 53 -26.29 -0.74 -12.19
C LYS A 53 -26.69 -1.71 -11.08
N TYR A 54 -26.15 -2.92 -11.12
CA TYR A 54 -26.42 -3.97 -10.13
C TYR A 54 -25.22 -4.17 -9.20
N VAL A 55 -25.15 -3.29 -8.20
CA VAL A 55 -24.07 -3.21 -7.20
C VAL A 55 -24.68 -2.79 -5.85
N GLY A 56 -24.03 -3.16 -4.75
CA GLY A 56 -24.36 -2.69 -3.41
C GLY A 56 -24.77 -3.82 -2.47
N ASP A 57 -25.29 -3.42 -1.31
CA ASP A 57 -25.62 -4.33 -0.23
C ASP A 57 -26.75 -5.30 -0.59
N LYS A 58 -26.89 -6.34 0.23
CA LYS A 58 -27.87 -7.40 0.02
C LYS A 58 -29.29 -6.86 -0.07
N GLU A 59 -29.62 -5.80 0.67
CA GLU A 59 -30.94 -5.18 0.66
C GLU A 59 -31.21 -4.41 -0.63
N ASN A 60 -30.27 -3.56 -1.07
CA ASN A 60 -30.35 -2.86 -2.35
C ASN A 60 -30.47 -3.85 -3.52
N ARG A 61 -29.72 -4.96 -3.48
CA ARG A 61 -29.86 -6.00 -4.51
C ARG A 61 -31.21 -6.70 -4.46
N ARG A 62 -31.81 -6.90 -3.28
CA ARG A 62 -33.16 -7.46 -3.14
C ARG A 62 -34.23 -6.51 -3.69
N THR A 63 -34.14 -5.21 -3.43
CA THR A 63 -35.08 -4.22 -3.98
C THR A 63 -35.00 -4.15 -5.49
N LEU A 64 -33.79 -4.15 -6.07
CA LEU A 64 -33.59 -4.22 -7.52
C LEU A 64 -34.17 -5.49 -8.13
N ARG A 65 -33.96 -6.67 -7.51
CA ARG A 65 -34.57 -7.93 -7.99
C ARG A 65 -36.09 -7.89 -7.96
N LYS A 66 -36.69 -7.35 -6.89
CA LYS A 66 -38.14 -7.17 -6.79
C LYS A 66 -38.66 -6.25 -7.90
N ALA A 67 -38.02 -5.10 -8.12
CA ALA A 67 -38.40 -4.18 -9.18
C ALA A 67 -38.36 -4.82 -10.59
N ILE A 68 -37.34 -5.65 -10.87
CA ILE A 68 -37.26 -6.42 -12.12
C ILE A 68 -38.40 -7.44 -12.21
N TYR A 69 -38.66 -8.18 -11.12
CA TYR A 69 -39.72 -9.18 -11.06
C TYR A 69 -41.10 -8.56 -11.28
N ASP A 70 -41.39 -7.45 -10.58
CA ASP A 70 -42.67 -6.74 -10.68
C ASP A 70 -42.89 -6.20 -12.10
N HIS A 71 -41.85 -5.66 -12.75
CA HIS A 71 -41.93 -5.20 -14.13
C HIS A 71 -42.22 -6.35 -15.12
N VAL A 72 -41.62 -7.52 -14.90
CA VAL A 72 -41.89 -8.72 -15.73
C VAL A 72 -43.31 -9.22 -15.51
N GLN A 73 -43.80 -9.25 -14.26
CA GLN A 73 -45.17 -9.67 -13.94
C GLN A 73 -46.22 -8.75 -14.55
N VAL A 74 -46.04 -7.43 -14.44
CA VAL A 74 -46.99 -6.44 -15.00
C VAL A 74 -47.05 -6.56 -16.54
N ASN A 75 -45.91 -6.67 -17.22
CA ASN A 75 -45.86 -6.70 -18.68
C ASN A 75 -46.20 -8.07 -19.30
N SER A 76 -46.26 -9.14 -18.51
CA SER A 76 -46.73 -10.47 -18.96
C SER A 76 -48.18 -10.48 -19.47
N SER A 77 -48.95 -9.41 -19.18
CA SER A 77 -50.34 -9.24 -19.63
C SER A 77 -50.48 -8.48 -20.96
N SER A 78 -49.39 -7.93 -21.50
CA SER A 78 -49.33 -7.23 -22.78
C SER A 78 -48.55 -8.04 -23.83
N SER A 79 -48.95 -7.97 -25.10
CA SER A 79 -48.39 -8.78 -26.20
C SER A 79 -46.91 -8.52 -26.56
N ASP A 80 -46.24 -7.58 -25.88
CA ASP A 80 -44.78 -7.32 -25.96
C ASP A 80 -44.02 -8.01 -24.80
N ALA A 81 -44.29 -9.30 -24.61
CA ALA A 81 -43.98 -10.10 -23.42
C ALA A 81 -42.47 -10.38 -23.13
N SER A 82 -41.52 -9.63 -23.68
CA SER A 82 -40.08 -9.91 -23.52
C SER A 82 -39.18 -8.72 -23.25
N LEU A 83 -39.71 -7.51 -23.07
CA LEU A 83 -38.87 -6.34 -22.81
C LEU A 83 -38.52 -6.23 -21.32
N LEU A 84 -37.31 -6.68 -20.99
CA LEU A 84 -36.68 -6.37 -19.71
C LEU A 84 -36.63 -4.84 -19.49
N PRO A 85 -36.64 -4.37 -18.22
CA PRO A 85 -36.60 -2.93 -17.92
C PRO A 85 -35.27 -2.29 -18.32
N PHE A 86 -34.25 -3.10 -18.62
CA PHE A 86 -32.91 -2.67 -19.01
C PHE A 86 -32.47 -3.35 -20.30
N ASP A 87 -31.52 -2.73 -20.98
CA ASP A 87 -30.84 -3.33 -22.14
C ASP A 87 -29.44 -3.83 -21.75
N VAL A 88 -28.75 -3.07 -20.88
CA VAL A 88 -27.40 -3.39 -20.37
C VAL A 88 -27.46 -3.62 -18.87
N PHE A 89 -26.94 -4.75 -18.41
CA PHE A 89 -26.80 -5.10 -17.01
C PHE A 89 -25.33 -4.99 -16.59
N LEU A 90 -25.02 -4.04 -15.71
CA LEU A 90 -23.66 -3.75 -15.27
C LEU A 90 -23.45 -4.31 -13.86
N THR A 91 -22.50 -5.24 -13.70
CA THR A 91 -22.20 -5.85 -12.40
C THR A 91 -20.72 -6.22 -12.24
N THR A 92 -20.33 -6.65 -11.04
CA THR A 92 -18.97 -7.05 -10.71
C THR A 92 -18.77 -8.56 -10.73
N TYR A 93 -17.51 -8.99 -10.80
CA TYR A 93 -17.12 -10.40 -10.71
C TYR A 93 -17.60 -11.07 -9.41
N ASP A 94 -17.48 -10.38 -8.28
CA ASP A 94 -17.85 -10.94 -6.98
C ASP A 94 -19.37 -11.10 -6.84
N ILE A 95 -20.14 -10.13 -7.36
CA ILE A 95 -21.60 -10.21 -7.37
C ILE A 95 -22.08 -11.28 -8.34
N ALA A 96 -21.43 -11.45 -9.49
CA ALA A 96 -21.74 -12.52 -10.43
C ALA A 96 -21.57 -13.93 -9.82
N LEU A 97 -20.63 -14.08 -8.87
CA LEU A 97 -20.47 -15.31 -8.09
C LEU A 97 -21.55 -15.47 -7.02
N ILE A 98 -21.81 -14.42 -6.23
CA ILE A 98 -22.75 -14.46 -5.11
C ILE A 98 -24.19 -14.67 -5.61
N ASP A 99 -24.57 -14.00 -6.71
CA ASP A 99 -25.93 -14.00 -7.26
C ASP A 99 -26.09 -14.87 -8.51
N GLN A 100 -25.24 -15.88 -8.66
CA GLN A 100 -25.24 -16.78 -9.81
C GLN A 100 -26.63 -17.40 -10.11
N ASP A 101 -27.41 -17.74 -9.07
CA ASP A 101 -28.71 -18.40 -9.23
C ASP A 101 -29.78 -17.46 -9.81
N PHE A 102 -29.63 -16.15 -9.62
CA PHE A 102 -30.52 -15.14 -10.21
C PHE A 102 -30.04 -14.77 -11.61
N LEU A 103 -28.74 -14.52 -11.78
CA LEU A 103 -28.18 -14.03 -13.03
C LEU A 103 -28.16 -15.10 -14.14
N SER A 104 -28.12 -16.39 -13.77
CA SER A 104 -28.23 -17.51 -14.70
C SER A 104 -29.64 -17.69 -15.29
N GLN A 105 -30.67 -17.07 -14.71
CA GLN A 105 -32.03 -17.13 -15.22
C GLN A 105 -32.19 -16.35 -16.54
N PHE A 106 -31.32 -15.38 -16.79
CA PHE A 106 -31.33 -14.59 -18.01
C PHE A 106 -30.53 -15.28 -19.12
N GLN A 107 -31.12 -15.32 -20.32
CA GLN A 107 -30.40 -15.69 -21.54
C GLN A 107 -29.72 -14.44 -22.11
N TRP A 108 -28.44 -14.29 -21.82
CA TRP A 108 -27.66 -13.14 -22.27
C TRP A 108 -27.40 -13.23 -23.76
N GLN A 109 -27.61 -12.15 -24.51
CA GLN A 109 -27.32 -12.13 -25.95
C GLN A 109 -25.85 -11.88 -26.24
N TYR A 110 -25.21 -11.10 -25.38
CA TYR A 110 -23.81 -10.73 -25.49
C TYR A 110 -23.25 -10.41 -24.10
N ALA A 111 -22.07 -10.91 -23.79
CA ALA A 111 -21.35 -10.54 -22.57
C ALA A 111 -20.05 -9.80 -22.88
N VAL A 112 -19.87 -8.63 -22.28
CA VAL A 112 -18.62 -7.87 -22.31
C VAL A 112 -17.92 -8.07 -20.97
N ILE A 113 -16.70 -8.60 -21.00
CA ILE A 113 -15.92 -8.87 -19.79
C ILE A 113 -14.68 -7.98 -19.82
N ASP A 114 -14.65 -6.97 -18.97
CA ASP A 114 -13.54 -6.02 -18.86
C ASP A 114 -12.52 -6.45 -17.81
N VAL A 115 -11.23 -6.27 -18.13
CA VAL A 115 -10.12 -6.77 -17.31
C VAL A 115 -10.17 -8.31 -17.23
N ALA A 116 -10.30 -8.94 -18.40
CA ALA A 116 -10.44 -10.39 -18.55
C ALA A 116 -9.28 -11.23 -17.97
N GLN A 117 -8.17 -10.59 -17.53
CA GLN A 117 -7.11 -11.25 -16.77
C GLN A 117 -7.60 -11.95 -15.48
N ARG A 118 -8.81 -11.63 -14.98
CA ARG A 118 -9.47 -12.37 -13.90
C ARG A 118 -9.84 -13.82 -14.29
N LEU A 119 -10.01 -14.12 -15.57
CA LEU A 119 -10.36 -15.44 -16.13
C LEU A 119 -9.14 -16.25 -16.60
N LYS A 120 -7.93 -15.84 -16.21
CA LYS A 120 -6.69 -16.49 -16.65
C LYS A 120 -6.50 -17.92 -16.15
N ASN A 121 -7.13 -18.26 -15.02
CA ASN A 121 -7.03 -19.59 -14.44
C ASN A 121 -8.31 -20.39 -14.73
N PRO A 122 -8.23 -21.47 -15.53
CA PRO A 122 -9.39 -22.30 -15.85
C PRO A 122 -9.94 -23.05 -14.62
N SER A 123 -9.12 -23.24 -13.57
CA SER A 123 -9.56 -23.87 -12.31
C SER A 123 -10.25 -22.88 -11.36
N SER A 124 -10.40 -21.61 -11.74
CA SER A 124 -11.05 -20.61 -10.90
C SER A 124 -12.56 -20.88 -10.81
N VAL A 125 -13.13 -20.70 -9.62
CA VAL A 125 -14.58 -20.78 -9.38
C VAL A 125 -15.34 -19.83 -10.32
N LEU A 126 -14.82 -18.62 -10.55
CA LEU A 126 -15.41 -17.65 -11.48
C LEU A 126 -15.49 -18.19 -12.91
N TYR A 127 -14.43 -18.86 -13.37
CA TYR A 127 -14.37 -19.44 -14.71
C TYR A 127 -15.43 -20.54 -14.88
N GLY A 128 -15.51 -21.45 -13.91
CA GLY A 128 -16.49 -22.54 -13.92
C GLY A 128 -17.93 -22.03 -13.87
N VAL A 129 -18.22 -21.10 -12.95
CA VAL A 129 -19.58 -20.54 -12.80
C VAL A 129 -20.05 -19.83 -14.08
N LEU A 130 -19.23 -18.95 -14.66
CA LEU A 130 -19.60 -18.22 -15.88
C LEU A 130 -19.75 -19.14 -17.09
N LYS A 131 -19.01 -20.24 -17.16
CA LYS A 131 -19.09 -21.19 -18.27
C LYS A 131 -20.28 -22.16 -18.13
N ASP A 132 -20.51 -22.67 -16.93
CA ASP A 132 -21.44 -23.77 -16.70
C ASP A 132 -22.86 -23.28 -16.35
N ARG A 133 -22.99 -22.14 -15.67
CA ARG A 133 -24.28 -21.62 -15.20
C ARG A 133 -24.88 -20.54 -16.09
N TYR A 134 -24.06 -19.74 -16.76
CA TYR A 134 -24.53 -18.61 -17.56
C TYR A 134 -24.68 -19.01 -19.03
N ILE A 135 -25.82 -18.68 -19.63
CA ILE A 135 -26.05 -18.87 -21.06
C ILE A 135 -25.55 -17.63 -21.80
N ILE A 136 -24.32 -17.71 -22.34
CA ILE A 136 -23.64 -16.62 -23.05
C ILE A 136 -23.20 -17.12 -24.44
N PRO A 137 -23.98 -16.86 -25.52
CA PRO A 137 -23.67 -17.35 -26.85
C PRO A 137 -22.52 -16.57 -27.51
N ARG A 138 -22.30 -15.31 -27.10
CA ARG A 138 -21.23 -14.45 -27.64
C ARG A 138 -20.58 -13.65 -26.52
N CYS A 139 -19.26 -13.57 -26.55
CA CYS A 139 -18.48 -12.86 -25.55
C CYS A 139 -17.42 -11.95 -26.20
N LEU A 140 -17.25 -10.74 -25.64
CA LEU A 140 -16.12 -9.86 -25.91
C LEU A 140 -15.26 -9.76 -24.65
N LEU A 141 -14.08 -10.37 -24.71
CA LEU A 141 -13.07 -10.21 -23.66
C LEU A 141 -12.23 -8.96 -23.93
N MET A 142 -12.17 -8.07 -22.95
CA MET A 142 -11.33 -6.88 -23.01
C MET A 142 -10.19 -7.01 -22.00
N THR A 143 -8.96 -7.04 -22.51
CA THR A 143 -7.75 -7.05 -21.70
C THR A 143 -6.71 -6.11 -22.30
N GLY A 144 -5.90 -5.51 -21.44
CA GLY A 144 -4.71 -4.78 -21.89
C GLY A 144 -3.46 -5.65 -21.98
N THR A 145 -3.52 -6.84 -21.41
CA THR A 145 -2.42 -7.71 -20.99
C THR A 145 -2.89 -9.16 -21.16
N PRO A 146 -2.99 -9.65 -22.42
CA PRO A 146 -3.60 -10.93 -22.75
C PRO A 146 -2.82 -12.16 -22.25
N ILE A 147 -1.50 -12.05 -22.10
CA ILE A 147 -0.61 -13.10 -21.57
C ILE A 147 0.16 -12.46 -20.45
N GLN A 148 0.11 -12.95 -19.21
CA GLN A 148 0.90 -12.39 -18.11
C GLN A 148 2.15 -13.22 -17.84
N ASN A 149 1.97 -14.51 -17.58
CA ASN A 149 3.05 -15.38 -17.11
C ASN A 149 3.22 -16.65 -17.96
N ASN A 150 2.13 -17.18 -18.53
CA ASN A 150 2.16 -18.48 -19.21
C ASN A 150 1.19 -18.51 -20.41
N LEU A 151 1.54 -19.28 -21.44
CA LEU A 151 0.68 -19.59 -22.58
C LEU A 151 -0.61 -20.32 -22.17
N THR A 152 -0.63 -21.01 -21.03
CA THR A 152 -1.86 -21.60 -20.47
C THR A 152 -2.91 -20.55 -20.12
N GLU A 153 -2.50 -19.35 -19.69
CA GLU A 153 -3.42 -18.23 -19.42
C GLU A 153 -4.10 -17.77 -20.72
N LEU A 154 -3.34 -17.72 -21.82
CA LEU A 154 -3.89 -17.39 -23.15
C LEU A 154 -4.91 -18.42 -23.60
N TRP A 155 -4.59 -19.70 -23.46
CA TRP A 155 -5.51 -20.78 -23.81
C TRP A 155 -6.81 -20.68 -23.00
N ALA A 156 -6.73 -20.39 -21.70
CA ALA A 156 -7.92 -20.26 -20.86
C ALA A 156 -8.87 -19.17 -21.37
N LEU A 157 -8.33 -18.02 -21.79
CA LEU A 157 -9.11 -16.91 -22.36
C LEU A 157 -9.71 -17.27 -23.73
N LEU A 158 -8.93 -17.88 -24.62
CA LEU A 158 -9.40 -18.29 -25.95
C LEU A 158 -10.47 -19.39 -25.88
N HIS A 159 -10.24 -20.39 -25.03
CA HIS A 159 -11.20 -21.46 -24.75
C HIS A 159 -12.48 -20.90 -24.13
N PHE A 160 -12.41 -19.86 -23.29
CA PHE A 160 -13.62 -19.21 -22.76
C PHE A 160 -14.43 -18.52 -23.87
N CYS A 161 -13.77 -17.85 -24.81
CA CYS A 161 -14.45 -17.24 -25.96
C CYS A 161 -15.09 -18.27 -26.90
N MET A 162 -14.36 -19.34 -27.23
CA MET A 162 -14.81 -20.36 -28.17
C MET A 162 -14.36 -21.77 -27.74
N PRO A 163 -15.12 -22.42 -26.84
CA PRO A 163 -14.81 -23.78 -26.39
C PRO A 163 -14.86 -24.81 -27.52
N SER A 164 -15.60 -24.55 -28.59
CA SER A 164 -15.75 -25.48 -29.73
C SER A 164 -14.52 -25.55 -30.63
N VAL A 165 -13.73 -24.47 -30.70
CA VAL A 165 -12.54 -24.38 -31.57
C VAL A 165 -11.30 -24.81 -30.82
N PHE A 166 -11.16 -24.35 -29.58
CA PHE A 166 -10.00 -24.65 -28.75
C PHE A 166 -10.33 -25.88 -27.91
N GLY A 167 -9.71 -27.02 -28.25
CA GLY A 167 -9.90 -28.31 -27.57
C GLY A 167 -9.36 -28.34 -26.14
N ARG A 168 -9.01 -29.53 -25.63
CA ARG A 168 -8.60 -29.70 -24.22
C ARG A 168 -7.23 -29.05 -23.93
N MET A 169 -7.05 -28.59 -22.70
CA MET A 169 -5.80 -27.97 -22.22
C MET A 169 -4.57 -28.84 -22.47
N GLU A 170 -4.69 -30.16 -22.28
CA GLU A 170 -3.59 -31.11 -22.47
C GLU A 170 -3.09 -31.17 -23.92
N GLN A 171 -4.01 -31.10 -24.89
CA GLN A 171 -3.67 -31.08 -26.31
C GLN A 171 -2.93 -29.78 -26.66
N PHE A 172 -3.40 -28.65 -26.11
CA PHE A 172 -2.72 -27.37 -26.27
C PHE A 172 -1.34 -27.39 -25.62
N ARG A 173 -1.23 -27.88 -24.36
CA ARG A 173 0.06 -28.02 -23.68
C ARG A 173 1.00 -28.91 -24.47
N HIS A 174 0.57 -30.07 -24.96
CA HIS A 174 1.43 -30.96 -25.74
C HIS A 174 1.95 -30.29 -27.03
N THR A 175 1.07 -29.55 -27.73
CA THR A 175 1.41 -28.86 -28.96
C THR A 175 2.41 -27.73 -28.70
N PHE A 176 2.24 -26.97 -27.62
CA PHE A 176 3.06 -25.78 -27.30
C PHE A 176 4.13 -26.03 -26.22
N LYS A 177 4.31 -27.27 -25.74
CA LYS A 177 5.33 -27.62 -24.73
C LYS A 177 6.74 -27.33 -25.25
N ALA A 178 6.97 -27.61 -26.53
CA ALA A 178 8.24 -27.33 -27.21
C ALA A 178 8.60 -25.83 -27.26
N VAL A 179 7.61 -24.93 -27.19
CA VAL A 179 7.82 -23.48 -27.13
C VAL A 179 8.24 -23.03 -25.72
N GLY A 180 7.80 -23.76 -24.68
CA GLY A 180 8.14 -23.49 -23.28
C GLY A 180 9.47 -24.11 -22.83
N ASP A 181 9.84 -25.27 -23.39
CA ASP A 181 11.00 -26.10 -23.01
C ASP A 181 12.17 -25.97 -24.01
N ALA A 182 12.37 -24.80 -24.62
CA ALA A 182 13.34 -24.56 -25.71
C ALA A 182 14.83 -24.55 -25.26
N SER A 183 15.21 -25.41 -24.32
CA SER A 183 16.58 -25.62 -23.82
C SER A 183 17.34 -26.73 -24.56
N THR A 184 16.80 -27.28 -25.66
CA THR A 184 17.49 -28.27 -26.50
C THR A 184 17.80 -27.70 -27.89
N GLY A 185 19.10 -27.49 -28.16
CA GLY A 185 19.69 -26.69 -29.25
C GLY A 185 19.44 -27.11 -30.70
N HIS A 186 18.44 -27.93 -30.99
CA HIS A 186 18.05 -28.33 -32.35
C HIS A 186 16.58 -28.02 -32.70
N GLY A 187 15.81 -27.39 -31.80
CA GLY A 187 14.37 -27.11 -31.97
C GLY A 187 13.97 -25.71 -32.46
N GLY A 188 14.91 -24.78 -32.66
CA GLY A 188 14.59 -23.36 -32.88
C GLY A 188 13.70 -23.05 -34.09
N VAL A 189 13.88 -23.79 -35.20
CA VAL A 189 13.06 -23.62 -36.42
C VAL A 189 11.62 -24.08 -36.17
N ILE A 190 11.43 -25.22 -35.51
CA ILE A 190 10.12 -25.80 -35.18
C ILE A 190 9.36 -24.86 -34.22
N VAL A 191 10.06 -24.28 -33.24
CA VAL A 191 9.48 -23.32 -32.29
C VAL A 191 9.03 -22.03 -33.00
N LYS A 192 9.82 -21.52 -33.95
CA LYS A 192 9.48 -20.32 -34.74
C LYS A 192 8.25 -20.54 -35.62
N ASP A 193 8.14 -21.69 -36.29
CA ASP A 193 6.98 -22.04 -37.13
C ASP A 193 5.70 -22.22 -36.31
N LEU A 194 5.82 -22.81 -35.12
CA LEU A 194 4.71 -23.00 -34.21
C LEU A 194 4.23 -21.67 -33.60
N LEU A 195 5.16 -20.77 -33.26
CA LEU A 195 4.84 -19.40 -32.83
C LEU A 195 4.17 -18.60 -33.94
N ASN A 196 4.61 -18.73 -35.19
CA ASN A 196 3.97 -18.08 -36.34
C ASN A 196 2.55 -18.61 -36.57
N THR A 197 2.35 -19.91 -36.43
CA THR A 197 1.01 -20.52 -36.51
C THR A 197 0.09 -19.96 -35.42
N LEU A 198 0.59 -19.86 -34.18
CA LEU A 198 -0.14 -19.24 -33.07
C LEU A 198 -0.47 -17.77 -33.37
N LYS A 199 0.47 -16.99 -33.93
CA LYS A 199 0.24 -15.59 -34.33
C LYS A 199 -0.85 -15.47 -35.38
N CYS A 200 -0.88 -16.36 -36.39
CA CYS A 200 -1.94 -16.37 -37.41
C CYS A 200 -3.32 -16.63 -36.79
N VAL A 201 -3.42 -17.62 -35.90
CA VAL A 201 -4.66 -17.92 -35.16
C VAL A 201 -5.08 -16.72 -34.30
N LEU A 202 -4.15 -16.15 -33.54
CA LEU A 202 -4.42 -14.97 -32.70
C LEU A 202 -4.86 -13.77 -33.52
N ARG A 203 -4.31 -13.53 -34.71
CA ARG A 203 -4.69 -12.41 -35.57
C ARG A 203 -6.15 -12.47 -36.04
N ALA A 204 -6.71 -13.68 -36.17
CA ALA A 204 -8.12 -13.86 -36.53
C ALA A 204 -9.07 -13.55 -35.36
N PHE A 205 -8.65 -13.79 -34.11
CA PHE A 205 -9.52 -13.71 -32.93
C PHE A 205 -9.23 -12.54 -31.99
N MET A 206 -8.05 -11.93 -32.11
CA MET A 206 -7.59 -10.87 -31.23
C MET A 206 -7.20 -9.62 -32.02
N LEU A 207 -7.83 -8.50 -31.67
CA LEU A 207 -7.43 -7.18 -32.13
C LEU A 207 -6.53 -6.50 -31.10
N ARG A 208 -5.24 -6.33 -31.43
CA ARG A 208 -4.28 -5.61 -30.59
C ARG A 208 -3.68 -4.43 -31.36
N ARG A 209 -3.66 -3.25 -30.72
CA ARG A 209 -2.98 -2.04 -31.23
C ARG A 209 -2.02 -1.53 -30.16
N THR A 210 -0.81 -1.17 -30.58
CA THR A 210 0.19 -0.52 -29.71
C THR A 210 0.12 0.99 -29.88
N LYS A 211 0.48 1.74 -28.83
CA LYS A 211 0.52 3.21 -28.89
C LYS A 211 1.58 3.67 -29.90
N SER A 212 2.76 3.04 -29.89
CA SER A 212 3.86 3.37 -30.81
C SER A 212 3.42 3.31 -32.26
N LYS A 213 2.79 2.20 -32.69
CA LYS A 213 2.25 2.06 -34.06
C LYS A 213 1.21 3.13 -34.41
N LEU A 214 0.36 3.51 -33.46
CA LEU A 214 -0.65 4.56 -33.70
C LEU A 214 -0.04 5.96 -33.76
N VAL A 215 1.03 6.22 -32.98
CA VAL A 215 1.80 7.47 -33.03
C VAL A 215 2.59 7.55 -34.33
N GLU A 216 3.27 6.47 -34.73
CA GLU A 216 3.99 6.35 -36.02
C GLU A 216 3.06 6.56 -37.21
N SER A 217 1.84 6.01 -37.16
CA SER A 217 0.81 6.21 -38.20
C SER A 217 0.20 7.62 -38.21
N GLY A 218 0.56 8.50 -37.28
CA GLY A 218 0.00 9.85 -37.14
C GLY A 218 -1.44 9.92 -36.64
N THR A 219 -2.07 8.79 -36.29
CA THR A 219 -3.47 8.74 -35.83
C THR A 219 -3.61 9.17 -34.37
N LEU A 220 -2.56 9.02 -33.56
CA LEU A 220 -2.56 9.35 -32.14
C LEU A 220 -1.43 10.33 -31.81
N VAL A 221 -1.78 11.48 -31.24
CA VAL A 221 -0.80 12.40 -30.66
C VAL A 221 -0.70 12.10 -29.17
N LEU A 222 0.48 11.65 -28.72
CA LEU A 222 0.75 11.35 -27.32
C LEU A 222 2.17 11.79 -26.96
N PRO A 223 2.40 12.43 -25.80
CA PRO A 223 3.73 12.82 -25.38
C PRO A 223 4.67 11.62 -25.22
N PRO A 224 6.00 11.85 -25.34
CA PRO A 224 6.97 10.78 -25.17
C PRO A 224 6.93 10.23 -23.74
N LEU A 225 7.38 8.98 -23.61
CA LEU A 225 7.52 8.27 -22.34
C LEU A 225 8.98 7.85 -22.19
N THR A 226 9.65 8.36 -21.17
CA THR A 226 11.02 7.95 -20.82
C THR A 226 10.98 7.03 -19.61
N GLN A 227 11.57 5.84 -19.73
CA GLN A 227 11.68 4.88 -18.63
C GLN A 227 13.15 4.78 -18.20
N ILE A 228 13.42 4.96 -16.92
CA ILE A 228 14.76 4.92 -16.33
C ILE A 228 14.74 3.96 -15.14
N THR A 229 15.75 3.10 -15.04
CA THR A 229 15.98 2.30 -13.84
C THR A 229 17.21 2.81 -13.12
N ILE A 230 17.06 3.06 -11.83
CA ILE A 230 18.09 3.64 -10.97
C ILE A 230 18.51 2.57 -9.98
N LEU A 231 19.79 2.23 -10.02
CA LEU A 231 20.40 1.33 -9.06
C LEU A 231 20.82 2.13 -7.83
N VAL A 232 20.32 1.75 -6.66
CA VAL A 232 20.54 2.45 -5.40
C VAL A 232 21.27 1.52 -4.43
N PRO A 233 22.40 1.92 -3.82
CA PRO A 233 23.14 1.09 -2.88
C PRO A 233 22.39 0.96 -1.54
N LEU A 234 22.63 -0.14 -0.84
CA LEU A 234 22.16 -0.32 0.53
C LEU A 234 22.90 0.58 1.52
N VAL A 235 22.18 1.18 2.47
CA VAL A 235 22.74 1.90 3.62
C VAL A 235 23.26 0.91 4.68
N PRO A 236 24.26 1.26 5.52
CA PRO A 236 24.80 0.35 6.54
C PRO A 236 23.76 -0.31 7.46
N SER A 237 22.73 0.43 7.91
CA SER A 237 21.63 -0.12 8.71
C SER A 237 20.87 -1.22 7.95
N GLN A 238 20.54 -0.99 6.68
CA GLN A 238 19.89 -1.98 5.81
C GLN A 238 20.81 -3.18 5.55
N LYS A 239 22.10 -2.96 5.29
CA LYS A 239 23.09 -4.04 5.08
C LYS A 239 23.14 -4.98 6.30
N SER A 240 23.17 -4.42 7.52
CA SER A 240 23.18 -5.20 8.77
C SER A 240 21.93 -6.08 8.90
N VAL A 241 20.74 -5.53 8.63
CA VAL A 241 19.47 -6.27 8.66
C VAL A 241 19.44 -7.35 7.59
N TYR A 242 19.84 -7.02 6.37
CA TYR A 242 19.88 -7.96 5.24
C TYR A 242 20.79 -9.16 5.53
N ILE A 243 21.99 -8.91 6.07
CA ILE A 243 22.93 -9.95 6.50
C ILE A 243 22.36 -10.78 7.66
N SER A 244 21.71 -10.15 8.64
CA SER A 244 21.08 -10.84 9.77
C SER A 244 19.99 -11.82 9.32
N ILE A 245 19.13 -11.41 8.37
CA ILE A 245 18.10 -12.26 7.76
C ILE A 245 18.74 -13.44 7.04
N LEU A 246 19.74 -13.19 6.19
CA LEU A 246 20.45 -14.25 5.49
C LEU A 246 21.13 -15.23 6.44
N ARG A 247 21.75 -14.77 7.53
CA ARG A 247 22.37 -15.61 8.56
C ARG A 247 21.35 -16.51 9.25
N LYS A 248 20.23 -15.94 9.71
CA LYS A 248 19.18 -16.68 10.42
C LYS A 248 18.53 -17.76 9.54
N GLU A 249 18.39 -17.47 8.25
CA GLU A 249 17.71 -18.34 7.29
C GLU A 249 18.68 -19.22 6.46
N LEU A 250 20.00 -19.08 6.65
CA LEU A 250 21.05 -19.86 5.96
C LEU A 250 20.85 -21.38 6.06
N PRO A 251 20.53 -21.96 7.24
CA PRO A 251 20.31 -23.42 7.33
C PRO A 251 19.11 -23.88 6.48
N LYS A 252 18.08 -23.04 6.36
CA LYS A 252 16.90 -23.33 5.54
C LYS A 252 17.25 -23.22 4.06
N LEU A 253 17.96 -22.15 3.65
CA LEU A 253 18.42 -21.97 2.26
C LEU A 253 19.29 -23.15 1.80
N LEU A 254 20.18 -23.64 2.66
CA LEU A 254 21.00 -24.84 2.42
C LEU A 254 20.17 -26.12 2.29
N ALA A 255 19.21 -26.36 3.19
CA ALA A 255 18.33 -27.53 3.12
C ALA A 255 17.46 -27.54 1.83
N LEU A 256 17.18 -26.37 1.28
CA LEU A 256 16.40 -26.20 0.05
C LEU A 256 17.21 -26.43 -1.23
N ALA A 257 18.50 -26.07 -1.22
CA ALA A 257 19.45 -26.45 -2.27
C ALA A 257 19.57 -27.98 -2.36
N SER A 258 19.55 -28.68 -1.20
CA SER A 258 19.62 -30.15 -1.10
C SER A 258 18.31 -30.90 -1.42
N GLY A 259 17.23 -30.20 -1.84
CA GLY A 259 16.06 -30.83 -2.44
C GLY A 259 14.86 -31.14 -1.53
N THR A 260 14.92 -30.87 -0.23
CA THR A 260 13.77 -31.05 0.69
C THR A 260 12.97 -29.75 0.82
N SER A 261 11.75 -29.69 0.27
CA SER A 261 11.04 -28.41 0.05
C SER A 261 9.89 -28.12 1.03
N ASN A 262 9.97 -26.99 1.74
CA ASN A 262 8.80 -26.19 2.12
C ASN A 262 8.83 -24.89 1.29
N VAL A 263 8.20 -24.89 0.11
CA VAL A 263 8.14 -23.72 -0.81
C VAL A 263 7.65 -22.44 -0.11
N GLN A 264 6.80 -22.58 0.91
CA GLN A 264 6.26 -21.48 1.69
C GLN A 264 7.32 -20.75 2.54
N SER A 265 8.35 -21.45 3.05
CA SER A 265 9.40 -20.80 3.84
C SER A 265 10.30 -19.91 2.97
N LEU A 266 10.55 -20.29 1.72
CA LEU A 266 11.30 -19.48 0.75
C LEU A 266 10.60 -18.17 0.40
N LEU A 267 9.30 -18.23 0.13
CA LEU A 267 8.53 -17.03 -0.17
C LEU A 267 8.56 -16.03 1.00
N ASN A 268 8.57 -16.54 2.23
CA ASN A 268 8.71 -15.71 3.42
C ASN A 268 10.11 -15.07 3.52
N ILE A 269 11.18 -15.82 3.23
CA ILE A 269 12.56 -15.28 3.21
C ILE A 269 12.67 -14.17 2.16
N VAL A 270 12.23 -14.44 0.92
CA VAL A 270 12.26 -13.46 -0.16
C VAL A 270 11.47 -12.21 0.22
N MET A 271 10.30 -12.36 0.84
CA MET A 271 9.52 -11.23 1.34
C MET A 271 10.26 -10.42 2.41
N GLN A 272 10.99 -11.08 3.32
CA GLN A 272 11.82 -10.38 4.31
C GLN A 272 12.99 -9.63 3.65
N LEU A 273 13.63 -10.22 2.64
CA LEU A 273 14.70 -9.53 1.89
C LEU A 273 14.17 -8.29 1.16
N ILE A 274 12.98 -8.37 0.54
CA ILE A 274 12.31 -7.21 -0.07
C ILE A 274 12.05 -6.11 0.97
N LYS A 275 11.54 -6.47 2.16
CA LYS A 275 11.34 -5.51 3.26
C LYS A 275 12.64 -4.80 3.63
N ALA A 276 13.74 -5.54 3.75
CA ALA A 276 15.05 -4.96 4.09
C ALA A 276 15.56 -4.00 3.00
N CYS A 277 15.35 -4.31 1.72
CA CYS A 277 15.66 -3.43 0.59
C CYS A 277 14.79 -2.16 0.57
N SER A 278 13.51 -2.27 0.95
CA SER A 278 12.58 -1.14 1.00
C SER A 278 12.89 -0.16 2.13
N HIS A 279 12.81 -0.61 3.38
CA HIS A 279 13.08 0.22 4.55
C HIS A 279 13.33 -0.64 5.81
N PRO A 280 14.36 -0.35 6.63
CA PRO A 280 14.68 -1.18 7.79
C PRO A 280 13.63 -1.08 8.92
N TYR A 281 12.90 0.03 9.05
CA TYR A 281 11.83 0.18 10.04
C TYR A 281 10.58 -0.68 9.78
N LEU A 282 10.55 -1.42 8.66
CA LEU A 282 9.55 -2.47 8.46
C LEU A 282 9.76 -3.68 9.40
N PHE A 283 10.87 -3.73 10.13
CA PHE A 283 11.16 -4.73 11.16
C PHE A 283 11.01 -4.12 12.56
N PRO A 284 10.34 -4.83 13.48
CA PRO A 284 10.15 -4.36 14.84
C PRO A 284 11.49 -4.26 15.60
N GLY A 285 11.61 -3.26 16.47
CA GLY A 285 12.79 -3.05 17.32
C GLY A 285 14.00 -2.38 16.65
N ILE A 286 13.91 -2.00 15.38
CA ILE A 286 14.95 -1.25 14.67
C ILE A 286 14.70 0.26 14.72
N GLU A 287 13.43 0.64 14.61
CA GLU A 287 13.01 2.02 14.80
C GLU A 287 13.24 2.43 16.26
N PRO A 288 13.82 3.62 16.53
CA PRO A 288 14.01 4.08 17.89
C PRO A 288 12.65 4.29 18.57
N GLU A 289 12.43 3.60 19.70
CA GLU A 289 11.25 3.80 20.54
C GLU A 289 11.57 4.75 21.71
N PRO A 290 10.71 5.74 22.03
CA PRO A 290 9.45 6.11 21.35
C PRO A 290 9.68 6.75 19.98
N TYR A 291 8.67 6.72 19.11
CA TYR A 291 8.72 7.33 17.76
C TYR A 291 9.22 8.77 17.84
N LYS A 292 10.25 9.08 17.07
CA LYS A 292 10.78 10.43 16.91
C LYS A 292 10.66 10.79 15.43
N GLU A 293 10.13 11.97 15.15
CA GLU A 293 10.19 12.52 13.81
C GLU A 293 11.61 13.07 13.59
N GLY A 294 12.28 12.68 12.51
CA GLY A 294 13.60 13.19 12.22
C GLY A 294 14.29 12.59 11.00
N GLU A 295 15.46 13.14 10.67
CA GLU A 295 16.29 12.73 9.53
C GLU A 295 16.72 11.26 9.56
N HIS A 296 16.66 10.61 10.73
CA HIS A 296 16.97 9.19 10.84
C HIS A 296 16.07 8.32 9.95
N LEU A 297 14.84 8.76 9.66
CA LEU A 297 13.93 8.08 8.73
C LEU A 297 14.54 8.05 7.32
N VAL A 298 14.95 9.20 6.80
CA VAL A 298 15.52 9.32 5.44
C VAL A 298 16.89 8.65 5.35
N GLN A 299 17.72 8.83 6.37
CA GLN A 299 19.07 8.27 6.42
C GLN A 299 19.09 6.75 6.56
N ALA A 300 18.00 6.15 7.05
CA ALA A 300 17.93 4.70 7.26
C ALA A 300 17.76 3.90 5.97
N SER A 301 17.31 4.50 4.86
CA SER A 301 17.09 3.78 3.58
C SER A 301 17.73 4.49 2.39
N GLY A 302 18.50 3.74 1.59
CA GLY A 302 19.13 4.29 0.39
C GLY A 302 18.11 4.76 -0.64
N LYS A 303 16.99 4.01 -0.80
CA LYS A 303 15.89 4.40 -1.70
C LYS A 303 15.24 5.69 -1.27
N LEU A 304 15.01 5.87 0.03
CA LEU A 304 14.37 7.08 0.57
C LEU A 304 15.31 8.28 0.47
N LEU A 305 16.61 8.10 0.72
CA LEU A 305 17.63 9.14 0.53
C LEU A 305 17.66 9.64 -0.92
N PHE A 306 17.62 8.73 -1.90
CA PHE A 306 17.55 9.11 -3.31
C PHE A 306 16.20 9.78 -3.65
N LEU A 307 15.09 9.23 -3.15
CA LEU A 307 13.76 9.79 -3.36
C LEU A 307 13.65 11.22 -2.82
N ASP A 308 14.29 11.52 -1.69
CA ASP A 308 14.29 12.85 -1.08
C ASP A 308 14.89 13.91 -1.99
N LYS A 309 16.06 13.61 -2.57
CA LYS A 309 16.72 14.48 -3.56
C LYS A 309 15.89 14.63 -4.84
N LEU A 310 15.29 13.54 -5.31
CA LEU A 310 14.48 13.54 -6.53
C LEU A 310 13.21 14.38 -6.34
N LEU A 311 12.47 14.18 -5.24
CA LEU A 311 11.21 14.89 -4.99
C LEU A 311 11.43 16.38 -4.79
N HIS A 312 12.52 16.78 -4.12
CA HIS A 312 12.85 18.19 -3.94
C HIS A 312 12.99 18.90 -5.30
N LYS A 313 13.75 18.33 -6.24
CA LYS A 313 13.92 18.90 -7.58
C LYS A 313 12.64 18.86 -8.41
N LEU A 314 11.82 17.81 -8.27
CA LEU A 314 10.53 17.71 -8.94
C LEU A 314 9.51 18.72 -8.41
N TYR A 315 9.57 19.04 -7.12
CA TYR A 315 8.75 20.06 -6.47
C TYR A 315 9.12 21.46 -6.97
N GLU A 316 10.41 21.80 -7.01
CA GLU A 316 10.90 23.08 -7.53
C GLU A 316 10.55 23.31 -9.01
N SER A 317 10.51 22.23 -9.79
CA SER A 317 10.12 22.27 -11.21
C SER A 317 8.60 22.21 -11.44
N GLY A 318 7.79 22.09 -10.38
CA GLY A 318 6.33 22.08 -10.45
C GLY A 318 5.74 20.81 -11.09
N HIS A 319 6.45 19.69 -11.04
CA HIS A 319 5.96 18.40 -11.52
C HIS A 319 5.05 17.70 -10.50
N ARG A 320 4.27 16.71 -10.92
CA ARG A 320 3.41 15.92 -10.01
C ARG A 320 3.74 14.45 -10.09
N VAL A 321 3.83 13.81 -8.93
CA VAL A 321 4.46 12.50 -8.81
C VAL A 321 3.46 11.45 -8.32
N LEU A 322 3.38 10.32 -9.03
CA LEU A 322 2.74 9.10 -8.54
C LEU A 322 3.82 8.18 -7.96
N ILE A 323 3.67 7.75 -6.72
CA ILE A 323 4.58 6.78 -6.10
C ILE A 323 3.83 5.47 -5.91
N PHE A 324 4.32 4.41 -6.55
CA PHE A 324 3.80 3.06 -6.43
C PHE A 324 4.64 2.22 -5.48
N SER A 325 3.98 1.53 -4.56
CA SER A 325 4.57 0.55 -3.64
C SER A 325 3.73 -0.72 -3.60
N GLN A 326 4.34 -1.88 -3.35
CA GLN A 326 3.61 -3.14 -3.17
C GLN A 326 3.10 -3.27 -1.74
N MET A 327 3.96 -2.95 -0.76
CA MET A 327 3.63 -3.05 0.66
C MET A 327 2.95 -1.79 1.17
N THR A 328 1.84 -1.96 1.91
CA THR A 328 1.10 -0.85 2.54
C THR A 328 1.89 -0.21 3.67
N HIS A 329 2.66 -1.00 4.43
CA HIS A 329 3.54 -0.47 5.48
C HIS A 329 4.66 0.43 4.94
N THR A 330 5.15 0.15 3.74
CA THR A 330 6.09 1.07 3.07
C THR A 330 5.40 2.39 2.71
N LEU A 331 4.10 2.37 2.36
CA LEU A 331 3.34 3.61 2.15
C LEU A 331 3.16 4.40 3.45
N ASP A 332 3.01 3.72 4.60
CA ASP A 332 2.96 4.38 5.92
C ASP A 332 4.28 5.12 6.19
N ILE A 333 5.43 4.48 5.95
CA ILE A 333 6.75 5.12 6.09
C ILE A 333 6.93 6.30 5.13
N LEU A 334 6.48 6.14 3.87
CA LEU A 334 6.53 7.22 2.89
C LEU A 334 5.60 8.38 3.27
N GLN A 335 4.48 8.09 3.94
CA GLN A 335 3.56 9.09 4.45
C GLN A 335 4.25 9.92 5.55
N ASP A 336 4.84 9.26 6.55
CA ASP A 336 5.61 9.90 7.62
C ASP A 336 6.73 10.80 7.03
N TYR A 337 7.42 10.32 5.98
CA TYR A 337 8.44 11.08 5.27
C TYR A 337 7.88 12.33 4.55
N LEU A 338 6.74 12.23 3.87
CA LEU A 338 6.12 13.36 3.19
C LEU A 338 5.62 14.41 4.19
N GLU A 339 5.15 13.97 5.35
CA GLU A 339 4.78 14.86 6.47
C GLU A 339 5.99 15.58 7.04
N LEU A 340 7.10 14.86 7.28
CA LEU A 340 8.38 15.43 7.73
C LEU A 340 8.91 16.52 6.78
N ARG A 341 8.72 16.36 5.47
CA ARG A 341 9.11 17.34 4.44
C ARG A 341 8.01 18.36 4.10
N HIS A 342 6.85 18.28 4.73
CA HIS A 342 5.68 19.12 4.50
C HIS A 342 5.16 19.13 3.05
N TYR A 343 5.24 18.00 2.35
CA TYR A 343 4.66 17.84 1.02
C TYR A 343 3.18 17.45 1.10
N THR A 344 2.34 18.06 0.25
CA THR A 344 0.93 17.67 0.13
C THR A 344 0.81 16.34 -0.61
N TYR A 345 0.03 15.42 -0.06
CA TYR A 345 -0.16 14.11 -0.67
C TYR A 345 -1.60 13.58 -0.56
N GLU A 346 -1.93 12.65 -1.44
CA GLU A 346 -3.15 11.83 -1.40
C GLU A 346 -2.76 10.36 -1.39
N ARG A 347 -3.55 9.50 -0.75
CA ARG A 347 -3.25 8.06 -0.59
C ARG A 347 -4.37 7.18 -1.11
N LEU A 348 -4.01 6.10 -1.80
CA LEU A 348 -4.94 5.08 -2.29
C LEU A 348 -4.38 3.66 -2.10
N ASP A 349 -5.01 2.93 -1.19
CA ASP A 349 -4.73 1.54 -0.91
C ASP A 349 -6.02 0.68 -0.97
N GLY A 350 -5.87 -0.61 -0.63
CA GLY A 350 -6.97 -1.58 -0.66
C GLY A 350 -7.99 -1.44 0.47
N SER A 351 -7.64 -0.72 1.55
CA SER A 351 -8.52 -0.50 2.72
C SER A 351 -9.47 0.69 2.54
N ILE A 352 -9.10 1.67 1.71
CA ILE A 352 -9.91 2.87 1.48
C ILE A 352 -11.23 2.53 0.79
N ARG A 353 -12.34 3.11 1.31
CA ARG A 353 -13.69 2.88 0.79
C ARG A 353 -13.81 3.43 -0.64
N ALA A 354 -14.78 2.92 -1.40
CA ALA A 354 -14.92 3.30 -2.81
C ALA A 354 -15.17 4.80 -2.99
N GLU A 355 -15.97 5.43 -2.13
CA GLU A 355 -16.30 6.86 -2.18
C GLU A 355 -15.08 7.75 -1.92
N GLU A 356 -14.34 7.47 -0.85
CA GLU A 356 -13.08 8.15 -0.50
C GLU A 356 -12.05 8.04 -1.63
N ARG A 357 -11.96 6.87 -2.26
CA ARG A 357 -11.09 6.65 -3.42
C ARG A 357 -11.39 7.63 -4.55
N PHE A 358 -12.67 7.86 -4.86
CA PHE A 358 -13.07 8.80 -5.91
C PHE A 358 -12.83 10.25 -5.49
N ALA A 359 -13.06 10.58 -4.22
CA ALA A 359 -12.74 11.90 -3.68
C ALA A 359 -11.25 12.23 -3.83
N ALA A 360 -10.36 11.30 -3.45
CA ALA A 360 -8.91 11.47 -3.60
C ALA A 360 -8.48 11.67 -5.07
N ILE A 361 -9.03 10.88 -6.00
CA ILE A 361 -8.74 11.02 -7.44
C ILE A 361 -9.22 12.37 -7.97
N ARG A 362 -10.41 12.82 -7.54
CA ARG A 362 -10.98 14.10 -7.96
C ARG A 362 -10.16 15.27 -7.41
N ASN A 363 -9.80 15.22 -6.13
CA ASN A 363 -8.92 16.21 -5.48
C ASN A 363 -7.61 16.36 -6.24
N PHE A 364 -6.98 15.24 -6.61
CA PHE A 364 -5.75 15.26 -7.38
C PHE A 364 -5.92 15.78 -8.82
N SER A 365 -7.09 15.56 -9.44
CA SER A 365 -7.35 15.93 -10.84
C SER A 365 -7.82 17.39 -11.05
N ASN A 366 -8.39 18.02 -10.01
CA ASN A 366 -9.15 19.29 -10.09
C ASN A 366 -8.36 20.58 -10.39
N GLN A 367 -7.10 20.52 -10.83
CA GLN A 367 -6.28 21.70 -11.14
C GLN A 367 -6.05 21.99 -12.63
N SER A 368 -6.63 21.21 -13.56
CA SER A 368 -6.24 21.26 -14.98
C SER A 368 -6.97 22.30 -15.86
N THR A 369 -7.85 23.14 -15.32
CA THR A 369 -8.70 24.05 -16.15
C THR A 369 -8.52 25.56 -15.96
N SER A 370 -7.52 26.03 -15.20
CA SER A 370 -7.16 27.46 -15.23
C SER A 370 -5.85 27.65 -15.98
N GLY A 371 -5.97 27.79 -17.31
CA GLY A 371 -4.90 28.29 -18.15
C GLY A 371 -4.62 29.77 -17.83
N ASN A 372 -3.33 30.12 -17.84
CA ASN A 372 -2.80 31.48 -17.89
C ASN A 372 -3.12 32.41 -16.72
N MET A 373 -2.36 32.30 -15.63
CA MET A 373 -1.66 33.47 -15.06
C MET A 373 -0.62 33.01 -14.04
N LYS A 374 0.61 33.52 -14.19
CA LYS A 374 1.65 33.41 -13.17
C LYS A 374 1.21 34.26 -11.96
N SER A 375 0.66 33.63 -10.93
CA SER A 375 0.45 34.26 -9.62
C SER A 375 0.36 33.19 -8.54
N GLU A 376 1.42 33.15 -7.74
CA GLU A 376 1.64 32.50 -6.44
C GLU A 376 1.50 30.96 -6.32
N PRO A 377 2.49 30.29 -5.68
CA PRO A 377 2.41 28.88 -5.35
C PRO A 377 1.67 28.74 -4.01
N ASN A 378 0.38 28.41 -4.04
CA ASN A 378 -0.43 27.81 -2.96
C ASN A 378 -1.90 27.76 -3.49
N GLU A 379 -2.74 26.74 -3.32
CA GLU A 379 -2.89 25.94 -2.10
C GLU A 379 -3.82 24.70 -2.23
N ASN A 380 -4.25 24.24 -3.41
CA ASN A 380 -5.38 23.29 -3.49
C ASN A 380 -5.18 21.98 -4.27
N GLY A 381 -3.95 21.53 -4.47
CA GLY A 381 -3.67 20.26 -5.15
C GLY A 381 -2.54 19.49 -4.50
N ALA A 382 -2.72 18.17 -4.35
CA ALA A 382 -1.68 17.30 -3.83
C ALA A 382 -0.52 17.17 -4.83
N PHE A 383 0.72 17.32 -4.33
CA PHE A 383 1.96 17.16 -5.10
C PHE A 383 2.25 15.68 -5.37
N VAL A 384 2.11 14.83 -4.35
CA VAL A 384 2.36 13.38 -4.43
C VAL A 384 1.05 12.61 -4.34
N PHE A 385 0.92 11.54 -5.12
CA PHE A 385 -0.14 10.56 -4.94
C PHE A 385 0.48 9.19 -4.65
N LEU A 386 0.27 8.70 -3.42
CA LEU A 386 0.71 7.39 -2.94
C LEU A 386 -0.29 6.31 -3.35
N ILE A 387 0.16 5.29 -4.07
CA ILE A 387 -0.72 4.24 -4.59
C ILE A 387 -0.12 2.87 -4.33
N SER A 388 -0.91 1.96 -3.74
CA SER A 388 -0.50 0.55 -3.76
C SER A 388 -0.64 -0.01 -5.17
N THR A 389 0.38 -0.67 -5.71
CA THR A 389 0.42 -1.15 -7.10
C THR A 389 -0.81 -2.00 -7.46
N ARG A 390 -1.31 -2.80 -6.51
CA ARG A 390 -2.54 -3.58 -6.67
C ARG A 390 -3.80 -2.71 -6.80
N ALA A 391 -3.93 -1.66 -5.99
CA ALA A 391 -5.07 -0.75 -6.05
C ALA A 391 -4.99 0.19 -7.29
N GLY A 392 -3.78 0.59 -7.69
CA GLY A 392 -3.52 1.33 -8.94
C GLY A 392 -3.78 0.51 -10.21
N GLY A 393 -3.69 -0.82 -10.13
CA GLY A 393 -4.00 -1.73 -11.21
C GLY A 393 -5.46 -1.67 -11.67
N VAL A 394 -6.39 -1.16 -10.86
CA VAL A 394 -7.84 -1.35 -11.06
C VAL A 394 -8.52 -0.24 -11.87
N GLY A 395 -7.93 0.22 -12.97
CA GLY A 395 -8.72 0.98 -13.95
C GLY A 395 -8.76 2.51 -13.80
N LEU A 396 -8.01 3.10 -12.86
CA LEU A 396 -8.04 4.54 -12.54
C LEU A 396 -7.55 5.44 -13.68
N ASN A 397 -7.92 6.72 -13.64
CA ASN A 397 -7.48 7.76 -14.58
C ASN A 397 -6.67 8.84 -13.84
N LEU A 398 -5.35 8.89 -14.07
CA LEU A 398 -4.42 9.73 -13.29
C LEU A 398 -3.56 10.60 -14.22
N MET A 399 -4.21 11.22 -15.22
CA MET A 399 -3.53 12.05 -16.24
C MET A 399 -2.96 13.36 -15.67
N ALA A 400 -3.36 13.74 -14.46
CA ALA A 400 -2.85 14.94 -13.80
C ALA A 400 -1.36 14.83 -13.45
N ALA A 401 -0.85 13.62 -13.23
CA ALA A 401 0.56 13.37 -12.96
C ALA A 401 1.36 13.19 -14.24
N ASP A 402 2.62 13.64 -14.21
CA ASP A 402 3.58 13.50 -15.29
C ASP A 402 4.77 12.61 -14.92
N THR A 403 5.01 12.38 -13.62
CA THR A 403 6.12 11.58 -13.13
C THR A 403 5.59 10.37 -12.36
N VAL A 404 6.13 9.19 -12.63
CA VAL A 404 5.78 7.92 -12.00
C VAL A 404 7.03 7.29 -11.41
N VAL A 405 7.01 7.01 -10.11
CA VAL A 405 8.10 6.36 -9.38
C VAL A 405 7.61 5.02 -8.84
N PHE A 406 8.28 3.94 -9.22
CA PHE A 406 8.10 2.62 -8.64
C PHE A 406 9.14 2.44 -7.53
N TYR A 407 8.70 2.55 -6.27
CA TYR A 407 9.55 2.34 -5.10
C TYR A 407 9.87 0.85 -4.90
N GLU A 408 8.90 0.00 -5.23
CA GLU A 408 8.99 -1.46 -5.23
C GLU A 408 8.45 -2.00 -6.57
N GLN A 409 9.07 -3.05 -7.11
CA GLN A 409 8.67 -3.69 -8.36
C GLN A 409 7.77 -4.91 -8.11
N ASP A 410 6.85 -5.18 -9.03
CA ASP A 410 6.06 -6.41 -9.01
C ASP A 410 6.81 -7.59 -9.67
N TRP A 411 6.55 -8.80 -9.21
CA TRP A 411 6.97 -10.05 -9.87
C TRP A 411 6.41 -10.19 -11.29
N ASN A 412 5.29 -9.52 -11.55
CA ASN A 412 4.64 -9.46 -12.84
C ASN A 412 4.79 -8.05 -13.44
N PRO A 413 5.66 -7.87 -14.45
CA PRO A 413 5.93 -6.56 -15.07
C PRO A 413 4.68 -5.91 -15.67
N GLN A 414 3.65 -6.70 -15.96
CA GLN A 414 2.43 -6.21 -16.58
C GLN A 414 1.56 -5.41 -15.64
N VAL A 415 1.64 -5.68 -14.33
CA VAL A 415 0.94 -4.89 -13.31
C VAL A 415 1.56 -3.49 -13.26
N ASP A 416 2.89 -3.40 -13.25
CA ASP A 416 3.62 -2.14 -13.28
C ASP A 416 3.37 -1.35 -14.58
N GLN A 417 3.40 -2.03 -15.73
CA GLN A 417 3.02 -1.38 -16.99
C GLN A 417 1.57 -0.91 -17.02
N GLN A 418 0.65 -1.66 -16.39
CA GLN A 418 -0.74 -1.26 -16.25
C GLN A 418 -0.91 -0.04 -15.34
N ALA A 419 -0.10 0.08 -14.29
CA ALA A 419 -0.03 1.24 -13.42
C ALA A 419 0.55 2.47 -14.15
N LEU A 420 1.65 2.31 -14.89
CA LEU A 420 2.24 3.38 -15.71
C LEU A 420 1.26 3.93 -16.76
N GLN A 421 0.48 3.05 -17.38
CA GLN A 421 -0.55 3.41 -18.37
C GLN A 421 -1.76 4.14 -17.78
N ARG A 422 -1.79 4.40 -16.46
CA ARG A 422 -2.78 5.26 -15.79
C ARG A 422 -2.44 6.75 -15.95
N ALA A 423 -1.15 7.08 -15.96
CA ALA A 423 -0.64 8.43 -16.21
C ALA A 423 -0.37 8.67 -17.70
N HIS A 424 0.26 7.70 -18.38
CA HIS A 424 0.47 7.76 -19.83
C HIS A 424 -0.77 7.25 -20.55
N ARG A 425 -1.70 8.14 -20.92
CA ARG A 425 -2.96 7.81 -21.61
C ARG A 425 -3.41 8.99 -22.49
N ILE A 426 -4.33 8.75 -23.42
CA ILE A 426 -5.03 9.82 -24.18
C ILE A 426 -5.58 10.85 -23.19
N GLY A 427 -5.18 12.11 -23.36
CA GLY A 427 -5.48 13.23 -22.46
C GLY A 427 -4.27 13.71 -21.65
N GLN A 428 -3.16 12.96 -21.66
CA GLN A 428 -1.88 13.43 -21.14
C GLN A 428 -1.26 14.45 -22.11
N MET A 429 -0.89 15.60 -21.57
CA MET A 429 -0.28 16.71 -22.33
C MET A 429 1.23 16.84 -22.06
N ASN A 430 1.69 16.36 -20.89
CA ASN A 430 3.08 16.46 -20.48
C ASN A 430 3.88 15.21 -20.83
N HIS A 431 5.19 15.38 -21.02
CA HIS A 431 6.13 14.26 -21.15
C HIS A 431 6.12 13.41 -19.87
N VAL A 432 5.92 12.10 -20.02
CA VAL A 432 5.82 11.19 -18.87
C VAL A 432 7.18 10.58 -18.55
N LEU A 433 7.62 10.70 -17.29
CA LEU A 433 8.84 10.10 -16.78
C LEU A 433 8.50 8.93 -15.85
N SER A 434 9.00 7.74 -16.14
CA SER A 434 8.87 6.54 -15.30
C SER A 434 10.22 6.17 -14.70
N ILE A 435 10.29 6.08 -13.37
CA ILE A 435 11.51 5.78 -12.63
C ILE A 435 11.29 4.51 -11.83
N ASN A 436 12.15 3.52 -12.02
CA ASN A 436 12.19 2.30 -11.21
C ASN A 436 13.36 2.39 -10.22
N LEU A 437 13.09 2.31 -8.93
CA LEU A 437 14.13 2.23 -7.89
C LEU A 437 14.44 0.76 -7.61
N VAL A 438 15.68 0.35 -7.86
CA VAL A 438 16.15 -1.02 -7.67
C VAL A 438 17.38 -0.99 -6.78
N THR A 439 17.41 -1.81 -5.74
CA THR A 439 18.58 -1.85 -4.85
C THR A 439 19.70 -2.71 -5.44
N GLU A 440 20.90 -2.15 -5.54
CA GLU A 440 22.06 -2.79 -6.17
C GLU A 440 22.47 -4.09 -5.45
N ARG A 441 22.81 -5.15 -6.20
CA ARG A 441 23.30 -6.46 -5.71
C ARG A 441 22.39 -7.13 -4.68
N THR A 442 21.08 -6.94 -4.80
CA THR A 442 20.08 -7.57 -3.90
C THR A 442 19.02 -8.34 -4.66
N ILE A 443 18.06 -8.91 -3.93
CA ILE A 443 16.89 -9.59 -4.48
C ILE A 443 16.10 -8.72 -5.49
N ASP A 444 16.12 -7.39 -5.34
CA ASP A 444 15.44 -6.46 -6.25
C ASP A 444 15.95 -6.58 -7.70
N GLU A 445 17.27 -6.72 -7.90
CA GLU A 445 17.83 -6.92 -9.24
C GLU A 445 17.41 -8.26 -9.85
N VAL A 446 17.35 -9.31 -9.03
CA VAL A 446 16.90 -10.64 -9.47
C VAL A 446 15.44 -10.58 -9.92
N ILE A 447 14.58 -9.88 -9.16
CA ILE A 447 13.18 -9.64 -9.52
C ILE A 447 13.09 -8.87 -10.84
N MET A 448 13.85 -7.79 -10.98
CA MET A 448 13.89 -6.96 -12.18
C MET A 448 14.29 -7.76 -13.43
N GLN A 449 15.37 -8.54 -13.35
CA GLN A 449 15.86 -9.35 -14.47
C GLN A 449 14.81 -10.37 -14.93
N ARG A 450 14.10 -10.97 -13.97
CA ARG A 450 13.00 -11.91 -14.27
C ARG A 450 11.79 -11.24 -14.86
N ALA A 451 11.42 -10.08 -14.34
CA ALA A 451 10.35 -9.27 -14.91
C ALA A 451 10.67 -8.92 -16.37
N LYS A 452 11.94 -8.57 -16.68
CA LYS A 452 12.39 -8.34 -18.07
C LYS A 452 12.27 -9.59 -18.95
N LYS A 453 12.68 -10.77 -18.46
CA LYS A 453 12.52 -12.05 -19.18
C LYS A 453 11.04 -12.40 -19.45
N LYS A 454 10.17 -12.24 -18.44
CA LYS A 454 8.71 -12.45 -18.61
C LYS A 454 8.10 -11.49 -19.64
N LEU A 455 8.60 -10.26 -19.69
CA LEU A 455 8.17 -9.29 -20.69
C LEU A 455 8.60 -9.69 -22.11
N GLN A 456 9.81 -10.23 -22.28
CA GLN A 456 10.32 -10.71 -23.57
C GLN A 456 9.43 -11.80 -24.16
N LEU A 457 9.00 -12.78 -23.35
CA LEU A 457 8.05 -13.81 -23.80
C LEU A 457 6.75 -13.20 -24.38
N SER A 458 6.23 -12.16 -23.75
CA SER A 458 5.06 -11.44 -24.26
C SER A 458 5.37 -10.69 -25.57
N HIS A 459 6.57 -10.12 -25.70
CA HIS A 459 7.00 -9.50 -26.94
C HIS A 459 7.14 -10.52 -28.07
N ASP A 460 7.73 -11.68 -27.84
CA ASP A 460 8.00 -12.67 -28.88
C ASP A 460 6.71 -13.26 -29.45
N VAL A 461 5.69 -13.45 -28.61
CA VAL A 461 4.36 -13.94 -29.02
C VAL A 461 3.57 -12.90 -29.81
N PHE A 462 3.77 -11.60 -29.56
CA PHE A 462 2.93 -10.53 -30.12
C PHE A 462 3.64 -9.52 -31.03
N GLY A 463 4.96 -9.55 -31.14
CA GLY A 463 5.78 -8.67 -31.95
C GLY A 463 5.74 -9.05 -33.43
N ASP A 464 5.80 -8.03 -34.30
CA ASP A 464 5.81 -8.19 -35.77
C ASP A 464 7.22 -8.52 -36.30
N ASP A 465 8.28 -8.12 -35.59
CA ASP A 465 9.66 -8.40 -35.97
C ASP A 465 10.23 -9.54 -35.13
N VAL A 466 10.56 -10.66 -35.77
CA VAL A 466 11.45 -11.66 -35.19
C VAL A 466 12.86 -11.20 -35.49
N SER A 467 13.46 -10.39 -34.61
CA SER A 467 14.89 -10.13 -34.71
C SER A 467 15.63 -11.44 -34.45
N ASP A 468 16.54 -11.80 -35.35
CA ASP A 468 17.36 -13.01 -35.29
C ASP A 468 18.41 -12.87 -34.17
N TYR A 469 17.97 -12.92 -32.90
CA TYR A 469 18.87 -13.09 -31.77
C TYR A 469 18.97 -14.57 -31.43
N VAL A 470 20.12 -15.13 -31.78
CA VAL A 470 20.56 -16.48 -31.48
C VAL A 470 20.53 -16.73 -29.97
N GLY A 471 19.84 -17.80 -29.57
CA GLY A 471 20.06 -18.56 -28.33
C GLY A 471 19.95 -17.78 -27.02
N LYS A 472 18.73 -17.60 -26.47
CA LYS A 472 18.56 -17.34 -25.04
C LYS A 472 17.45 -18.21 -24.45
N GLU A 473 17.84 -19.05 -23.50
CA GLU A 473 17.03 -20.05 -22.82
C GLU A 473 15.70 -19.48 -22.30
N HIS A 474 14.62 -20.20 -22.58
CA HIS A 474 13.29 -19.96 -22.01
C HIS A 474 13.05 -20.99 -20.91
N CYS A 475 12.45 -20.57 -19.78
CA CYS A 475 12.07 -21.51 -18.73
C CYS A 475 10.63 -21.24 -18.28
N GLY A 476 9.81 -22.29 -18.34
CA GLY A 476 8.45 -22.30 -17.83
C GLY A 476 8.38 -22.08 -16.32
N ALA A 477 7.25 -21.54 -15.87
CA ALA A 477 6.97 -21.33 -14.46
C ALA A 477 6.71 -22.67 -13.74
N GLU A 478 7.69 -23.17 -12.99
CA GLU A 478 7.57 -24.21 -11.94
C GLU A 478 8.87 -24.24 -11.05
N PRO A 479 8.96 -24.98 -9.91
CA PRO A 479 9.86 -24.73 -8.75
C PRO A 479 11.37 -24.51 -8.96
N GLY A 480 11.91 -24.71 -10.17
CA GLY A 480 13.23 -24.22 -10.56
C GLY A 480 13.37 -22.68 -10.52
N ASP A 481 12.26 -21.95 -10.67
CA ASP A 481 12.23 -20.48 -10.56
C ASP A 481 12.56 -20.00 -9.13
N LEU A 482 12.20 -20.76 -8.09
CA LEU A 482 12.56 -20.40 -6.71
C LEU A 482 14.03 -20.69 -6.38
N ARG A 483 14.58 -21.78 -6.90
CA ARG A 483 15.99 -22.14 -6.70
C ARG A 483 16.94 -21.14 -7.36
N SER A 484 16.63 -20.73 -8.59
CA SER A 484 17.34 -19.66 -9.30
C SER A 484 17.29 -18.31 -8.58
N MET A 485 16.37 -18.12 -7.62
CA MET A 485 16.23 -16.90 -6.84
C MET A 485 17.27 -16.87 -5.72
N ILE A 486 17.49 -18.03 -5.12
CA ILE A 486 18.52 -18.29 -4.11
C ILE A 486 19.91 -18.15 -4.74
N TYR A 487 20.12 -18.68 -5.95
CA TYR A 487 21.40 -18.57 -6.65
C TYR A 487 21.74 -17.12 -7.07
N GLY A 488 20.73 -16.29 -7.36
CA GLY A 488 20.94 -14.86 -7.63
C GLY A 488 21.43 -14.05 -6.42
N LEU A 489 21.28 -14.56 -5.19
CA LEU A 489 21.80 -13.92 -3.98
C LEU A 489 23.33 -13.95 -3.89
N GLN A 490 24.02 -14.75 -4.72
CA GLN A 490 25.49 -14.80 -4.80
C GLN A 490 26.13 -13.47 -5.20
N LEU A 491 25.36 -12.58 -5.85
CA LEU A 491 25.82 -11.24 -6.23
C LEU A 491 26.16 -10.36 -5.01
N PHE A 492 25.67 -10.74 -3.83
CA PHE A 492 25.97 -10.05 -2.57
C PHE A 492 27.23 -10.63 -1.92
N ASP A 493 28.39 -9.99 -2.10
CA ASP A 493 29.65 -10.41 -1.47
C ASP A 493 29.76 -9.86 -0.03
N PRO A 494 29.85 -10.72 1.01
CA PRO A 494 30.07 -10.29 2.38
C PRO A 494 31.47 -9.70 2.61
N GLU A 495 32.49 -10.03 1.80
CA GLU A 495 33.88 -9.62 2.06
C GLU A 495 34.21 -8.19 1.61
N GLU A 496 33.48 -7.64 0.61
CA GLU A 496 33.58 -6.21 0.30
C GLU A 496 33.16 -5.33 1.50
N SER A 497 32.38 -5.89 2.45
CA SER A 497 31.92 -5.18 3.65
C SER A 497 33.01 -4.83 4.67
N THR A 498 34.15 -5.54 4.67
CA THR A 498 35.26 -5.23 5.59
C THR A 498 36.32 -4.34 4.95
N LYS A 499 36.37 -4.24 3.61
CA LYS A 499 37.37 -3.45 2.88
C LYS A 499 36.88 -2.04 2.53
N GLU A 500 35.56 -1.84 2.39
CA GLU A 500 34.98 -0.50 2.29
C GLU A 500 34.89 0.16 3.67
N ASN A 501 36.00 0.78 4.11
CA ASN A 501 35.94 1.80 5.15
C ASN A 501 34.91 2.87 4.75
N LEU A 502 33.78 2.94 5.49
CA LEU A 502 32.95 4.13 5.73
C LEU A 502 32.93 5.16 4.60
N SER A 503 32.42 4.80 3.42
CA SER A 503 31.93 5.81 2.50
C SER A 503 30.40 5.77 2.54
N GLU A 504 29.81 6.75 3.23
CA GLU A 504 28.43 7.13 2.96
C GLU A 504 28.28 7.28 1.43
N PRO A 505 27.16 6.86 0.82
CA PRO A 505 26.91 7.19 -0.58
C PRO A 505 27.05 8.70 -0.70
N LYS A 506 28.07 9.18 -1.42
CA LYS A 506 28.41 10.61 -1.39
C LYS A 506 27.17 11.37 -1.86
N LEU A 507 26.65 12.24 -1.01
CA LEU A 507 25.41 12.99 -1.25
C LEU A 507 25.44 13.71 -2.62
N SER A 508 26.64 14.11 -3.07
CA SER A 508 26.90 14.71 -4.37
C SER A 508 26.70 13.77 -5.57
N GLU A 509 26.95 12.47 -5.41
CA GLU A 509 26.76 11.46 -6.47
C GLU A 509 25.26 11.21 -6.70
N LEU A 510 24.46 11.13 -5.64
CA LEU A 510 23.00 11.02 -5.72
C LEU A 510 22.37 12.26 -6.37
N ASP A 511 22.85 13.45 -5.98
CA ASP A 511 22.40 14.71 -6.58
C ASP A 511 22.73 14.78 -8.08
N ALA A 512 23.91 14.31 -8.49
CA ALA A 512 24.31 14.22 -9.90
C ALA A 512 23.46 13.22 -10.69
N VAL A 513 23.10 12.08 -10.09
CA VAL A 513 22.20 11.10 -10.73
C VAL A 513 20.79 11.70 -10.89
N ALA A 514 20.27 12.41 -9.88
CA ALA A 514 18.99 13.10 -9.98
C ALA A 514 19.00 14.18 -11.09
N GLU A 515 20.10 14.93 -11.24
CA GLU A 515 20.27 15.87 -12.37
C GLU A 515 20.26 15.15 -13.73
N LYS A 516 20.98 14.02 -13.84
CA LYS A 516 21.01 13.21 -15.08
C LYS A 516 19.63 12.69 -15.45
N VAL A 517 18.83 12.29 -14.46
CA VAL A 517 17.43 11.83 -14.65
C VAL A 517 16.56 12.97 -15.21
N LEU A 518 16.67 14.17 -14.66
CA LEU A 518 15.97 15.35 -15.16
C LEU A 518 16.48 15.78 -16.54
N ALA A 519 17.79 15.69 -16.80
CA ALA A 519 18.36 15.98 -18.12
C ALA A 519 17.83 15.02 -19.21
N LYS A 520 17.65 13.73 -18.88
CA LYS A 520 17.01 12.74 -19.77
C LYS A 520 15.54 13.09 -20.07
N ARG A 521 14.83 13.74 -19.15
CA ARG A 521 13.46 14.24 -19.35
C ARG A 521 13.38 15.32 -20.44
N TYR A 522 14.38 16.20 -20.50
CA TYR A 522 14.44 17.30 -21.47
C TYR A 522 15.15 16.94 -22.80
N GLY A 523 15.51 15.67 -23.01
CA GLY A 523 15.95 15.17 -24.32
C GLY A 523 17.42 15.42 -24.69
N LYS A 524 18.32 15.67 -23.73
CA LYS A 524 19.77 15.64 -24.02
C LYS A 524 20.22 14.18 -24.26
N LYS A 525 20.59 13.84 -25.51
CA LYS A 525 21.15 12.54 -25.88
C LYS A 525 22.52 12.33 -25.18
N LEU A 526 22.62 11.28 -24.40
CA LEU A 526 23.86 10.60 -23.99
C LEU A 526 23.70 9.13 -24.38
N ASP A 527 24.79 8.49 -24.80
CA ASP A 527 24.83 7.29 -25.67
C ASP A 527 23.91 6.11 -25.29
N GLU A 528 23.53 5.38 -26.35
CA GLU A 528 22.52 4.32 -26.40
C GLU A 528 22.98 3.01 -25.72
N GLU A 529 22.54 2.81 -24.48
CA GLU A 529 22.18 1.49 -23.95
C GLU A 529 20.87 1.64 -23.17
N MET A 530 20.04 0.58 -23.07
CA MET A 530 18.79 0.64 -22.31
C MET A 530 19.01 0.99 -20.83
N GLY A 531 19.01 2.29 -20.52
CA GLY A 531 18.38 2.93 -19.37
C GLY A 531 18.76 2.51 -17.95
N MET A 532 19.84 1.75 -17.75
CA MET A 532 20.39 1.49 -16.42
C MET A 532 21.38 2.61 -16.09
N ILE A 533 21.07 3.42 -15.07
CA ILE A 533 22.04 4.37 -14.50
C ILE A 533 22.50 3.76 -13.18
N GLY A 534 23.70 3.20 -13.18
CA GLY A 534 24.40 2.76 -11.96
C GLY A 534 25.22 3.91 -11.36
N LEU A 535 25.48 3.84 -10.06
CA LEU A 535 26.38 4.78 -9.36
C LEU A 535 27.87 4.53 -9.67
N THR A 536 28.20 3.40 -10.30
CA THR A 536 29.59 2.92 -10.48
C THR A 536 30.15 3.13 -11.90
N SER A 537 29.77 4.20 -12.59
CA SER A 537 30.30 4.50 -13.93
C SER A 537 30.47 5.99 -14.17
N ILE A 538 31.48 6.60 -13.54
CA ILE A 538 31.98 7.94 -13.87
C ILE A 538 33.51 7.97 -13.77
N ASP A 539 34.16 8.02 -14.95
CA ASP A 539 35.52 8.47 -15.30
C ASP A 539 36.64 8.47 -14.25
N LEU A 540 37.59 7.54 -14.41
CA LEU A 540 38.99 7.79 -14.12
C LEU A 540 39.68 8.19 -15.44
N GLY A 541 40.12 9.45 -15.50
CA GLY A 541 40.64 10.10 -16.70
C GLY A 541 41.87 9.45 -17.34
N GLU A 542 41.98 9.72 -18.64
CA GLU A 542 43.02 9.32 -19.58
C GLU A 542 44.46 9.45 -19.02
N LYS A 543 45.20 8.34 -19.05
CA LYS A 543 46.65 8.34 -19.28
C LYS A 543 47.01 7.14 -20.15
N GLU A 544 47.47 7.43 -21.37
CA GLU A 544 48.06 6.47 -22.29
C GLU A 544 49.18 5.65 -21.60
N LEU A 545 49.09 4.33 -21.69
CA LEU A 545 50.25 3.44 -21.67
C LEU A 545 49.94 2.24 -22.57
N ARG A 546 50.56 2.24 -23.75
CA ARG A 546 50.64 1.10 -24.67
C ARG A 546 51.29 -0.09 -23.95
N VAL A 547 50.74 -1.29 -24.13
CA VAL A 547 51.41 -2.59 -24.41
C VAL A 547 50.46 -3.74 -24.06
N GLY A 548 50.22 -4.63 -25.04
CA GLY A 548 49.96 -6.06 -24.79
C GLY A 548 48.52 -6.54 -24.90
N ASN A 549 48.19 -7.17 -26.03
CA ASN A 549 46.99 -8.00 -26.24
C ASN A 549 46.72 -8.96 -25.06
N SER A 550 45.63 -8.74 -24.34
CA SER A 550 44.81 -9.82 -23.76
C SER A 550 43.38 -9.31 -23.61
N HIS A 551 42.52 -9.71 -24.55
CA HIS A 551 41.08 -9.53 -24.44
C HIS A 551 40.56 -10.40 -23.30
N VAL A 552 40.18 -9.80 -22.17
CA VAL A 552 39.19 -10.39 -21.27
C VAL A 552 37.89 -9.64 -21.51
N GLY A 553 37.15 -10.09 -22.53
CA GLY A 553 35.73 -9.75 -22.62
C GLY A 553 35.04 -10.40 -21.42
N ILE A 554 34.36 -9.60 -20.61
CA ILE A 554 33.44 -10.11 -19.59
C ILE A 554 32.29 -10.76 -20.36
N GLY A 555 32.43 -12.06 -20.60
CA GLY A 555 31.41 -12.91 -21.16
C GLY A 555 30.19 -12.89 -20.25
N LEU A 556 29.09 -12.41 -20.81
CA LEU A 556 27.77 -12.37 -20.20
C LEU A 556 27.18 -13.80 -20.22
N ASP A 557 27.74 -14.69 -19.40
CA ASP A 557 27.33 -16.08 -19.30
C ASP A 557 27.52 -16.55 -17.85
N SER A 558 26.44 -16.52 -17.05
CA SER A 558 26.35 -17.32 -15.84
C SER A 558 25.33 -18.41 -16.09
N SER A 559 25.78 -19.43 -16.84
CA SER A 559 25.29 -20.78 -16.63
C SER A 559 25.21 -21.04 -15.12
N PHE A 560 24.07 -21.57 -14.67
CA PHE A 560 23.80 -21.99 -13.30
C PHE A 560 24.98 -22.72 -12.66
N ASP A 561 25.87 -21.98 -11.98
CA ASP A 561 27.04 -22.57 -11.35
C ASP A 561 26.75 -22.84 -9.87
N GLU A 562 26.22 -24.03 -9.62
CA GLU A 562 25.97 -24.55 -8.27
C GLU A 562 27.26 -24.56 -7.43
N ALA A 563 28.44 -24.64 -8.06
CA ALA A 563 29.73 -24.55 -7.38
C ALA A 563 30.02 -23.15 -6.84
N SER A 564 29.71 -22.09 -7.60
CA SER A 564 29.86 -20.70 -7.13
C SER A 564 28.94 -20.39 -5.94
N TYR A 565 27.72 -20.95 -5.95
CA TYR A 565 26.79 -20.87 -4.80
C TYR A 565 27.36 -21.50 -3.54
N LEU A 566 27.83 -22.74 -3.65
CA LEU A 566 28.33 -23.49 -2.52
C LEU A 566 29.59 -22.84 -1.95
N SER A 567 30.46 -22.29 -2.81
CA SER A 567 31.60 -21.48 -2.40
C SER A 567 31.18 -20.19 -1.66
N TRP A 568 30.15 -19.48 -2.14
CA TRP A 568 29.60 -18.32 -1.44
C TRP A 568 29.05 -18.68 -0.06
N VAL A 569 28.34 -19.82 0.07
CA VAL A 569 27.82 -20.28 1.36
C VAL A 569 28.95 -20.68 2.32
N GLU A 570 30.02 -21.31 1.83
CA GLU A 570 31.20 -21.63 2.65
C GLU A 570 31.89 -20.36 3.17
N LYS A 571 32.13 -19.37 2.30
CA LYS A 571 32.65 -18.05 2.72
C LYS A 571 31.76 -17.38 3.76
N PHE A 572 30.44 -17.45 3.59
CA PHE A 572 29.49 -16.84 4.52
C PHE A 572 29.52 -17.51 5.90
N LYS A 573 29.74 -18.84 5.98
CA LYS A 573 29.93 -19.56 7.24
C LYS A 573 31.18 -19.07 7.98
N GLU A 574 32.31 -18.92 7.30
CA GLU A 574 33.56 -18.43 7.89
C GLU A 574 33.43 -17.00 8.47
N VAL A 575 32.76 -16.09 7.75
CA VAL A 575 32.50 -14.71 8.21
C VAL A 575 31.52 -14.66 9.41
N SER A 576 30.61 -15.63 9.52
CA SER A 576 29.67 -15.70 10.64
C SER A 576 30.34 -16.10 11.97
N GLU A 577 31.37 -16.95 11.91
CA GLU A 577 32.11 -17.41 13.10
C GLU A 577 33.04 -16.33 13.67
N THR A 578 33.55 -15.42 12.83
CA THR A 578 34.42 -14.32 13.25
C THR A 578 33.65 -13.16 13.88
N THR A 579 32.45 -12.85 13.40
CA THR A 579 31.62 -11.74 13.92
C THR A 579 31.05 -12.02 15.33
N ASN A 580 30.77 -13.28 15.68
CA ASN A 580 30.29 -13.66 17.01
C ASN A 580 31.33 -13.45 18.12
N LYS A 581 32.62 -13.44 17.78
CA LYS A 581 33.70 -13.19 18.75
C LYS A 581 33.86 -11.71 19.12
N SER A 582 33.51 -10.78 18.23
CA SER A 582 33.62 -9.33 18.49
C SER A 582 32.45 -8.76 19.29
N SER A 583 31.29 -9.44 19.32
CA SER A 583 30.10 -9.00 20.08
C SER A 583 30.28 -9.14 21.60
N LEU A 584 31.16 -10.04 22.06
CA LEU A 584 31.41 -10.31 23.48
C LEU A 584 32.23 -9.22 24.18
N GLU A 585 32.92 -8.34 23.45
CA GLU A 585 33.72 -7.24 24.03
C GLU A 585 32.89 -5.99 24.37
N LEU A 586 31.73 -5.80 23.71
CA LEU A 586 30.82 -4.66 23.92
C LEU A 586 29.90 -4.81 25.16
N GLU A 587 29.75 -6.03 25.69
CA GLU A 587 28.98 -6.30 26.92
C GLU A 587 29.71 -5.91 28.20
N SER A 588 31.05 -5.80 28.17
CA SER A 588 31.88 -5.47 29.34
C SER A 588 31.76 -4.02 29.84
N ARG A 589 31.18 -3.11 29.03
CA ARG A 589 30.96 -1.69 29.39
C ARG A 589 29.59 -1.40 30.04
N ARG A 590 28.63 -2.33 30.00
CA ARG A 590 27.27 -2.15 30.56
C ARG A 590 27.19 -2.33 32.08
N VAL A 591 28.12 -3.08 32.66
CA VAL A 591 28.09 -3.48 34.08
C VAL A 591 28.32 -2.29 35.05
N THR A 592 28.95 -1.20 34.60
CA THR A 592 29.23 -0.02 35.46
C THR A 592 28.10 1.01 35.52
N SER A 593 27.10 0.93 34.62
CA SER A 593 25.89 1.79 34.67
C SER A 593 24.79 1.22 35.55
N GLU A 594 24.72 -0.11 35.70
CA GLU A 594 23.69 -0.80 36.50
C GLU A 594 23.80 -0.49 38.00
N GLU A 595 25.02 -0.42 38.55
CA GLU A 595 25.23 -0.10 39.98
C GLU A 595 24.80 1.33 40.37
N LYS A 596 24.86 2.28 39.43
CA LYS A 596 24.34 3.65 39.65
C LYS A 596 22.82 3.69 39.59
N CYS A 597 22.20 2.90 38.71
CA CYS A 597 20.75 2.76 38.59
C CYS A 597 20.14 2.15 39.86
N GLN A 598 20.75 1.09 40.39
CA GLN A 598 20.29 0.41 41.61
C GLN A 598 20.33 1.32 42.86
N ARG A 599 21.32 2.21 42.99
CA ARG A 599 21.38 3.18 44.10
C ARG A 599 20.32 4.27 44.00
N ALA A 600 19.96 4.70 42.80
CA ALA A 600 18.89 5.67 42.57
C ALA A 600 17.51 5.05 42.85
N GLU A 601 17.30 3.79 42.46
CA GLU A 601 16.07 3.03 42.76
C GLU A 601 15.87 2.79 44.26
N ALA A 602 16.94 2.46 44.99
CA ALA A 602 16.87 2.29 46.45
C ALA A 602 16.52 3.60 47.19
N ALA A 603 17.04 4.73 46.72
CA ALA A 603 16.69 6.05 47.27
C ALA A 603 15.23 6.43 46.98
N ARG A 604 14.72 6.08 45.79
CA ARG A 604 13.33 6.28 45.38
C ARG A 604 12.36 5.46 46.23
N LYS A 605 12.63 4.17 46.46
CA LYS A 605 11.81 3.31 47.33
C LYS A 605 11.70 3.85 48.76
N LYS A 606 12.81 4.33 49.33
CA LYS A 606 12.82 4.92 50.68
C LYS A 606 12.05 6.25 50.78
N ALA A 607 11.98 7.02 49.69
CA ALA A 607 11.17 8.23 49.60
C ALA A 607 9.67 7.89 49.47
N GLU A 608 9.35 6.86 48.69
CA GLU A 608 7.99 6.33 48.52
C GLU A 608 7.45 5.74 49.83
N GLU A 609 8.24 4.99 50.61
CA GLU A 609 7.84 4.47 51.93
C GLU A 609 7.48 5.58 52.93
N LYS A 610 8.26 6.67 52.96
CA LYS A 610 7.97 7.84 53.81
C LYS A 610 6.71 8.57 53.37
N LYS A 611 6.46 8.62 52.06
CA LYS A 611 5.24 9.20 51.47
C LYS A 611 4.02 8.37 51.82
N LEU A 612 4.11 7.04 51.70
CA LEU A 612 3.05 6.10 52.05
C LEU A 612 2.69 6.18 53.54
N ALA A 613 3.68 6.29 54.42
CA ALA A 613 3.46 6.48 55.86
C ALA A 613 2.73 7.79 56.18
N LYS A 614 3.04 8.88 55.45
CA LYS A 614 2.34 10.17 55.56
C LYS A 614 0.88 10.06 55.11
N TRP A 615 0.62 9.35 54.01
CA TRP A 615 -0.75 9.11 53.52
C TRP A 615 -1.58 8.25 54.47
N GLN A 616 -1.00 7.19 55.04
CA GLN A 616 -1.65 6.33 56.03
C GLN A 616 -2.03 7.08 57.30
N THR A 617 -1.19 8.02 57.76
CA THR A 617 -1.47 8.85 58.94
C THR A 617 -2.59 9.86 58.68
N SER A 618 -2.81 10.25 57.42
CA SER A 618 -3.83 11.21 56.99
C SER A 618 -5.09 10.56 56.39
N GLY A 619 -5.18 9.23 56.36
CA GLY A 619 -6.34 8.51 55.82
C GLY A 619 -6.55 8.66 54.31
N TYR A 620 -5.52 9.01 53.55
CA TYR A 620 -5.57 9.19 52.09
C TYR A 620 -5.26 7.87 51.37
N GLN A 621 -6.11 7.48 50.41
CA GLN A 621 -5.89 6.34 49.52
C GLN A 621 -5.69 6.86 48.09
N SER A 622 -4.55 6.53 47.47
CA SER A 622 -4.25 6.91 46.09
C SER A 622 -5.19 6.20 45.11
N LEU A 623 -5.65 6.94 44.10
CA LEU A 623 -6.45 6.44 42.98
C LEU A 623 -5.59 6.10 41.76
N SER A 624 -4.26 6.17 41.89
CA SER A 624 -3.31 5.89 40.81
C SER A 624 -3.28 4.39 40.46
N VAL A 625 -3.24 4.09 39.17
CA VAL A 625 -3.12 2.72 38.65
C VAL A 625 -1.65 2.31 38.61
N PRO A 626 -1.26 1.15 39.19
CA PRO A 626 0.11 0.67 39.12
C PRO A 626 0.50 0.30 37.68
N ASP A 627 1.80 0.31 37.38
CA ASP A 627 2.31 -0.02 36.05
C ASP A 627 1.93 -1.46 35.67
N PRO A 628 1.34 -1.67 34.46
CA PRO A 628 0.90 -2.99 34.05
C PRO A 628 2.08 -3.89 33.70
N ILE A 629 2.00 -5.17 34.07
CA ILE A 629 2.92 -6.21 33.60
C ILE A 629 2.52 -6.52 32.15
N LEU A 630 3.36 -6.12 31.19
CA LEU A 630 3.14 -6.41 29.78
C LEU A 630 3.25 -7.94 29.55
N PRO A 631 2.32 -8.57 28.80
CA PRO A 631 2.44 -9.99 28.47
C PRO A 631 3.67 -10.22 27.59
N GLU A 632 4.61 -11.06 28.05
CA GLU A 632 5.92 -11.29 27.40
C GLU A 632 5.84 -11.93 26.00
N ASP A 633 4.68 -12.46 25.58
CA ASP A 633 4.52 -13.26 24.35
C ASP A 633 3.36 -12.80 23.44
N THR A 634 3.19 -11.48 23.23
CA THR A 634 2.20 -11.00 22.26
C THR A 634 2.91 -10.49 21.01
N ASP A 635 2.60 -11.08 19.85
CA ASP A 635 3.07 -10.65 18.53
C ASP A 635 2.83 -9.14 18.33
N LEU A 636 3.86 -8.32 18.56
CA LEU A 636 3.87 -6.84 18.38
C LEU A 636 3.68 -6.40 16.91
N THR A 637 3.32 -7.34 16.02
CA THR A 637 3.19 -7.14 14.57
C THR A 637 1.79 -6.74 14.11
N ALA A 638 0.82 -6.65 15.02
CA ALA A 638 -0.55 -6.31 14.68
C ALA A 638 -0.88 -4.84 15.02
N ASP A 639 -0.59 -3.89 14.13
CA ASP A 639 -1.21 -2.55 14.15
C ASP A 639 -2.68 -2.60 13.65
N ARG A 640 -3.43 -3.63 14.07
CA ARG A 640 -4.82 -3.90 13.67
C ARG A 640 -5.83 -3.44 14.73
N GLY A 641 -5.42 -2.69 15.74
CA GLY A 641 -6.33 -2.14 16.74
C GLY A 641 -7.34 -1.22 16.07
N ALA A 642 -8.64 -1.51 16.24
CA ALA A 642 -9.71 -0.70 15.68
C ALA A 642 -9.99 0.51 16.61
N VAL A 643 -9.60 1.70 16.16
CA VAL A 643 -10.01 2.97 16.77
C VAL A 643 -11.25 3.46 16.01
N ASN A 644 -12.35 3.67 16.74
CA ASN A 644 -13.63 4.07 16.17
C ASN A 644 -13.84 5.58 16.38
N PHE A 645 -14.13 6.31 15.30
CA PHE A 645 -14.45 7.73 15.37
C PHE A 645 -15.96 7.93 15.44
N VAL A 646 -16.42 8.67 16.44
CA VAL A 646 -17.86 8.89 16.71
C VAL A 646 -18.13 10.39 16.84
N PHE A 647 -19.19 10.90 16.24
CA PHE A 647 -19.64 12.27 16.47
C PHE A 647 -20.49 12.35 17.73
N GLY A 648 -20.15 13.24 18.65
CA GLY A 648 -20.91 13.42 19.89
C GLY A 648 -20.07 13.85 21.09
N ASP A 649 -20.65 13.71 22.28
CA ASP A 649 -20.03 14.03 23.57
C ASP A 649 -19.42 12.77 24.20
N SER A 650 -18.12 12.76 24.45
CA SER A 650 -17.40 11.63 25.06
C SER A 650 -17.87 11.29 26.48
N THR A 651 -18.59 12.19 27.15
CA THR A 651 -19.15 11.94 28.49
C THR A 651 -20.48 11.16 28.45
N LYS A 652 -21.12 11.04 27.28
CA LYS A 652 -22.38 10.30 27.06
C LYS A 652 -22.15 8.99 26.30
N ALA A 653 -21.22 8.17 26.79
CA ALA A 653 -20.84 6.90 26.16
C ALA A 653 -22.02 5.90 25.99
N CYS A 654 -23.04 5.99 26.85
CA CYS A 654 -24.23 5.12 26.83
C CYS A 654 -25.10 5.26 25.56
N ASP A 655 -25.05 6.40 24.86
CA ASP A 655 -25.86 6.64 23.66
C ASP A 655 -25.30 5.91 22.42
N VAL A 656 -24.03 5.52 22.44
CA VAL A 656 -23.32 4.91 21.31
C VAL A 656 -23.24 3.39 21.42
N CYS A 657 -23.09 2.84 22.64
CA CYS A 657 -22.95 1.40 22.88
C CYS A 657 -23.61 0.97 24.22
N PRO A 658 -24.86 0.50 24.23
CA PRO A 658 -25.45 -0.21 25.37
C PRO A 658 -25.33 -1.72 25.12
N PRO A 659 -24.44 -2.52 25.77
CA PRO A 659 -24.29 -2.65 27.22
C PRO A 659 -22.84 -3.10 27.64
N GLU A 660 -21.81 -2.28 27.43
CA GLU A 660 -20.43 -2.57 27.86
C GLU A 660 -19.98 -1.58 28.96
N ALA A 661 -19.10 -2.01 29.88
CA ALA A 661 -18.49 -1.10 30.86
C ALA A 661 -17.69 -0.01 30.13
N THR A 662 -17.70 1.22 30.64
CA THR A 662 -17.12 2.38 29.93
C THR A 662 -16.11 3.13 30.78
N VAL A 663 -14.93 3.42 30.20
CA VAL A 663 -13.88 4.26 30.78
C VAL A 663 -13.79 5.55 29.97
N VAL A 664 -14.12 6.69 30.57
CA VAL A 664 -13.96 8.02 29.95
C VAL A 664 -12.55 8.54 30.25
N PHE A 665 -11.71 8.69 29.23
CA PHE A 665 -10.32 9.15 29.38
C PHE A 665 -10.19 10.64 29.08
N SER A 666 -9.50 11.37 29.96
CA SER A 666 -9.18 12.80 29.77
C SER A 666 -7.77 13.12 30.25
N CYS A 667 -7.06 13.99 29.52
CA CYS A 667 -5.76 14.50 29.93
C CYS A 667 -5.90 15.68 30.89
N VAL A 668 -5.06 15.72 31.93
CA VAL A 668 -5.00 16.80 32.92
C VAL A 668 -3.56 17.27 33.15
N ASP A 669 -3.41 18.46 33.75
CA ASP A 669 -2.12 18.99 34.19
C ASP A 669 -1.81 18.60 35.66
N ASP A 670 -0.60 18.86 36.11
CA ASP A 670 -0.15 18.68 37.50
C ASP A 670 -0.36 19.94 38.38
N SER A 671 -1.22 20.88 37.94
CA SER A 671 -1.38 22.19 38.61
C SER A 671 -2.17 22.13 39.92
N GLY A 672 -3.02 21.12 40.08
CA GLY A 672 -3.91 20.97 41.23
C GLY A 672 -5.11 21.90 41.25
N LYS A 673 -5.38 22.63 40.16
CA LYS A 673 -6.57 23.49 40.01
C LYS A 673 -7.46 22.98 38.90
N TRP A 674 -8.71 22.66 39.20
CA TRP A 674 -9.65 22.18 38.20
C TRP A 674 -9.93 23.26 37.12
N GLY A 675 -9.88 22.85 35.85
CA GLY A 675 -10.10 23.74 34.71
C GLY A 675 -11.56 24.20 34.56
N GLN A 676 -11.79 25.24 33.77
CA GLN A 676 -13.12 25.74 33.41
C GLN A 676 -13.40 25.54 31.91
N GLY A 677 -14.60 25.06 31.58
CA GLY A 677 -15.07 24.87 30.20
C GLY A 677 -14.65 23.56 29.53
N GLY A 678 -15.25 23.26 28.38
CA GLY A 678 -14.97 22.04 27.59
C GLY A 678 -15.15 20.75 28.38
N MET A 679 -14.20 19.82 28.23
CA MET A 679 -14.20 18.53 28.93
C MET A 679 -14.15 18.66 30.46
N PHE A 680 -13.48 19.67 31.01
CA PHE A 680 -13.44 19.91 32.46
C PHE A 680 -14.82 20.28 33.02
N GLY A 681 -15.59 21.06 32.26
CA GLY A 681 -16.98 21.38 32.59
C GLY A 681 -17.89 20.16 32.47
N ALA A 682 -17.76 19.40 31.38
CA ALA A 682 -18.55 18.20 31.14
C ALA A 682 -18.33 17.12 32.23
N LEU A 683 -17.07 16.89 32.63
CA LEU A 683 -16.73 15.94 33.70
C LEU A 683 -17.22 16.41 35.09
N ALA A 684 -17.19 17.72 35.36
CA ALA A 684 -17.72 18.28 36.61
C ALA A 684 -19.25 18.17 36.70
N ILE A 685 -19.95 18.28 35.57
CA ILE A 685 -21.41 18.05 35.48
C ILE A 685 -21.72 16.56 35.63
N LEU A 686 -20.89 15.68 35.05
CA LEU A 686 -21.05 14.23 35.13
C LEU A 686 -20.94 13.71 36.57
N SER A 687 -19.98 14.21 37.36
CA SER A 687 -19.89 13.92 38.79
C SER A 687 -19.03 14.94 39.55
N SER A 688 -19.55 15.43 40.67
CA SER A 688 -18.80 16.30 41.58
C SER A 688 -17.60 15.61 42.25
N LYS A 689 -17.57 14.27 42.24
CA LYS A 689 -16.44 13.49 42.79
C LYS A 689 -15.16 13.67 41.98
N VAL A 690 -15.26 14.01 40.69
CA VAL A 690 -14.09 14.07 39.79
C VAL A 690 -13.19 15.28 40.11
N PRO A 691 -13.70 16.52 40.19
CA PRO A 691 -12.90 17.67 40.63
C PRO A 691 -12.34 17.48 42.05
N GLU A 692 -13.16 16.98 42.99
CA GLU A 692 -12.74 16.77 44.39
C GLU A 692 -11.62 15.72 44.54
N ALA A 693 -11.61 14.69 43.69
CA ALA A 693 -10.56 13.67 43.69
C ALA A 693 -9.24 14.23 43.14
N TYR A 694 -9.32 15.05 42.10
CA TYR A 694 -8.16 15.71 41.49
C TYR A 694 -7.52 16.74 42.44
N GLU A 695 -8.33 17.58 43.10
CA GLU A 695 -7.84 18.55 44.08
C GLU A 695 -7.20 17.86 45.29
N ARG A 696 -7.83 16.79 45.82
CA ARG A 696 -7.23 15.98 46.89
C ARG A 696 -5.93 15.30 46.45
N ALA A 697 -5.84 14.79 45.22
CA ALA A 697 -4.59 14.23 44.71
C ALA A 697 -3.46 15.28 44.69
N SER A 698 -3.77 16.53 44.37
CA SER A 698 -2.79 17.62 44.45
C SER A 698 -2.37 17.96 45.88
N GLU A 699 -3.31 18.02 46.83
CA GLU A 699 -3.01 18.34 48.25
C GLU A 699 -2.01 17.35 48.86
N PHE A 700 -2.10 16.08 48.44
CA PHE A 700 -1.23 15.00 48.91
C PHE A 700 -0.01 14.75 48.02
N GLY A 701 0.19 15.56 46.97
CA GLY A 701 1.32 15.47 46.05
C GLY A 701 1.32 14.15 45.26
N ASP A 702 0.15 13.69 44.82
CA ASP A 702 -0.08 12.45 44.08
C ASP A 702 -0.23 12.65 42.57
N LEU A 703 -0.09 13.88 42.07
CA LEU A 703 -0.12 14.20 40.63
C LEU A 703 1.31 14.24 40.07
N HIS A 704 1.74 13.18 39.38
CA HIS A 704 3.01 13.19 38.62
C HIS A 704 2.75 12.89 37.14
N LEU A 705 3.65 13.37 36.28
CA LEU A 705 3.59 13.10 34.84
C LEU A 705 3.66 11.59 34.58
N GLY A 706 2.73 11.09 33.77
CA GLY A 706 2.61 9.66 33.43
C GLY A 706 1.76 8.83 34.41
N ASP A 707 1.15 9.45 35.42
CA ASP A 707 0.20 8.80 36.32
C ASP A 707 -1.23 8.84 35.77
N LEU A 708 -1.97 7.76 36.04
CA LEU A 708 -3.38 7.63 35.67
C LEU A 708 -4.22 7.44 36.93
N HIS A 709 -5.15 8.35 37.19
CA HIS A 709 -6.09 8.26 38.31
C HIS A 709 -7.46 7.76 37.84
N LEU A 710 -7.96 6.69 38.44
CA LEU A 710 -9.28 6.12 38.13
C LEU A 710 -10.31 6.49 39.20
N ILE A 711 -11.44 7.02 38.76
CA ILE A 711 -12.54 7.45 39.62
C ILE A 711 -13.82 6.71 39.20
N GLN A 712 -14.39 5.94 40.12
CA GLN A 712 -15.64 5.21 39.90
C GLN A 712 -16.85 6.14 40.11
N LEU A 713 -17.78 6.17 39.15
CA LEU A 713 -18.92 7.09 39.20
C LEU A 713 -20.18 6.50 39.86
N ASN A 714 -20.45 5.20 39.69
CA ASN A 714 -21.69 4.56 40.16
C ASN A 714 -21.44 3.41 41.15
N ASP A 715 -22.12 3.47 42.30
CA ASP A 715 -22.34 2.37 43.25
C ASP A 715 -23.84 2.02 43.43
N ASP A 716 -24.78 2.76 42.82
CA ASP A 716 -26.23 2.58 43.02
C ASP A 716 -26.97 2.05 41.77
N HIS A 717 -27.52 0.83 41.95
CA HIS A 717 -28.65 0.18 41.28
C HIS A 717 -28.99 0.53 39.82
N GLY A 718 -28.48 -0.30 38.88
CA GLY A 718 -29.18 -0.64 37.63
C GLY A 718 -28.46 -0.34 36.31
N ASN A 719 -27.46 0.55 36.31
CA ASN A 719 -26.62 0.84 35.15
C ASN A 719 -25.18 0.28 35.35
N GLN A 720 -24.56 -0.18 34.28
CA GLN A 720 -23.21 -0.76 34.29
C GLN A 720 -22.13 0.22 34.78
N PRO A 721 -20.98 -0.29 35.30
CA PRO A 721 -19.96 0.56 35.93
C PRO A 721 -19.31 1.52 34.92
N GLN A 722 -19.35 2.81 35.25
CA GLN A 722 -18.71 3.90 34.51
C GLN A 722 -17.51 4.45 35.32
N TRP A 723 -16.36 4.54 34.65
CA TRP A 723 -15.11 5.01 35.22
C TRP A 723 -14.64 6.27 34.50
N VAL A 724 -13.99 7.18 35.22
CA VAL A 724 -13.27 8.32 34.66
C VAL A 724 -11.78 8.12 34.91
N ALA A 725 -11.00 8.15 33.84
CA ALA A 725 -9.55 8.03 33.85
C ALA A 725 -8.91 9.40 33.57
N LEU A 726 -8.24 9.97 34.56
CA LEU A 726 -7.51 11.22 34.45
C LEU A 726 -6.02 10.90 34.24
N GLY A 727 -5.51 11.12 33.02
CA GLY A 727 -4.11 10.93 32.69
C GLY A 727 -3.33 12.23 32.83
N VAL A 728 -2.32 12.26 33.69
CA VAL A 728 -1.47 13.43 33.91
C VAL A 728 -0.41 13.49 32.80
N ALA A 729 -0.64 14.31 31.78
CA ALA A 729 0.19 14.37 30.57
C ALA A 729 0.71 15.78 30.23
N GLN A 730 0.37 16.78 31.05
CA GLN A 730 0.82 18.17 30.88
C GLN A 730 1.52 18.67 32.15
N SER A 731 2.65 19.37 31.97
CA SER A 731 3.36 20.03 33.05
C SER A 731 2.91 21.48 33.21
N TYR A 732 2.71 21.90 34.45
CA TYR A 732 2.34 23.24 34.83
C TYR A 732 3.49 23.92 35.56
N ASN A 733 3.95 25.05 35.01
CA ASN A 733 5.00 25.86 35.64
C ASN A 733 4.59 27.34 35.68
N PRO A 734 4.29 27.90 36.86
CA PRO A 734 3.83 29.28 37.00
C PRO A 734 4.91 30.33 36.65
N ARG A 735 6.18 29.91 36.48
CA ARG A 735 7.29 30.79 36.11
C ARG A 735 7.47 30.94 34.59
N ARG A 736 6.77 30.14 33.77
CA ARG A 736 6.86 30.20 32.30
C ARG A 736 5.87 31.22 31.73
N LYS A 737 6.21 31.79 30.57
CA LYS A 737 5.36 32.75 29.83
C LYS A 737 4.04 32.12 29.37
N VAL A 738 4.08 30.83 29.02
CA VAL A 738 2.90 29.98 28.86
C VAL A 738 2.93 28.97 30.02
N PRO A 739 1.96 29.03 30.95
CA PRO A 739 2.02 28.25 32.20
C PRO A 739 1.92 26.73 32.01
N ARG A 740 1.29 26.27 30.93
CA ARG A 740 1.09 24.85 30.59
C ARG A 740 1.99 24.44 29.43
N SER A 741 2.61 23.27 29.51
CA SER A 741 3.29 22.67 28.37
C SER A 741 2.31 22.01 27.41
N ASP A 742 2.78 21.74 26.20
CA ASP A 742 2.12 20.78 25.31
C ASP A 742 2.04 19.39 25.95
N ILE A 743 1.16 18.55 25.40
CA ILE A 743 0.95 17.19 25.88
C ILE A 743 2.19 16.35 25.56
N SER A 744 2.80 15.81 26.60
CA SER A 744 3.97 14.95 26.48
C SER A 744 3.56 13.57 25.97
N ILE A 745 4.06 13.19 24.79
CA ILE A 745 3.70 11.91 24.14
C ILE A 745 4.18 10.71 24.98
N THR A 746 5.35 10.80 25.61
CA THR A 746 5.88 9.72 26.47
C THR A 746 5.04 9.49 27.71
N ASP A 747 4.55 10.57 28.32
CA ASP A 747 3.71 10.49 29.52
C ASP A 747 2.28 10.06 29.17
N LEU A 748 1.79 10.47 27.99
CA LEU A 748 0.53 9.99 27.43
C LEU A 748 0.60 8.50 27.09
N GLU A 749 1.70 8.01 26.53
CA GLU A 749 1.93 6.57 26.26
C GLU A 749 1.83 5.75 27.55
N SER A 750 2.47 6.20 28.64
CA SER A 750 2.36 5.58 29.96
C SER A 750 0.90 5.55 30.48
N CYS A 751 0.19 6.70 30.39
CA CYS A 751 -1.22 6.80 30.79
C CYS A 751 -2.12 5.87 29.97
N LEU A 752 -1.92 5.80 28.65
CA LEU A 752 -2.70 4.95 27.74
C LEU A 752 -2.45 3.47 27.99
N SER A 753 -1.20 3.07 28.28
CA SER A 753 -0.86 1.70 28.67
C SER A 753 -1.61 1.28 29.94
N LYS A 754 -1.57 2.12 30.98
CA LYS A 754 -2.31 1.90 32.25
C LYS A 754 -3.82 1.81 32.03
N ALA A 755 -4.37 2.73 31.24
CA ALA A 755 -5.81 2.79 30.96
C ALA A 755 -6.27 1.56 30.17
N SER A 756 -5.47 1.13 29.20
CA SER A 756 -5.78 0.01 28.33
C SER A 756 -5.70 -1.33 29.07
N SER A 757 -4.72 -1.50 29.95
CA SER A 757 -4.64 -2.66 30.85
C SER A 757 -5.86 -2.74 31.77
N PHE A 758 -6.25 -1.62 32.40
CA PHE A 758 -7.44 -1.59 33.25
C PHE A 758 -8.73 -1.90 32.47
N ALA A 759 -8.85 -1.35 31.25
CA ALA A 759 -9.98 -1.60 30.38
C ALA A 759 -10.08 -3.08 29.99
N ALA A 760 -8.96 -3.74 29.68
CA ALA A 760 -8.91 -5.17 29.38
C ALA A 760 -9.35 -6.03 30.58
N GLN A 761 -8.88 -5.72 31.79
CA GLN A 761 -9.25 -6.45 33.00
C GLN A 761 -10.76 -6.39 33.31
N ASN A 762 -11.39 -5.25 33.01
CA ASN A 762 -12.81 -5.01 33.29
C ASN A 762 -13.73 -5.21 32.06
N SER A 763 -13.20 -5.71 30.94
CA SER A 763 -13.93 -5.81 29.66
C SER A 763 -14.62 -4.49 29.28
N ALA A 764 -13.93 -3.38 29.51
CA ALA A 764 -14.45 -2.03 29.30
C ALA A 764 -13.96 -1.42 27.99
N SER A 765 -14.75 -0.51 27.43
CA SER A 765 -14.37 0.31 26.28
C SER A 765 -13.82 1.66 26.72
N ILE A 766 -12.82 2.19 26.00
CA ILE A 766 -12.25 3.52 26.28
C ILE A 766 -12.93 4.56 25.40
N HIS A 767 -13.41 5.64 26.00
CA HIS A 767 -14.06 6.77 25.33
C HIS A 767 -13.25 8.03 25.61
N MET A 768 -12.81 8.73 24.57
CA MET A 768 -11.95 9.90 24.75
C MET A 768 -12.24 11.00 23.72
N PRO A 769 -12.02 12.28 24.06
CA PRO A 769 -12.06 13.36 23.09
C PRO A 769 -10.84 13.30 22.16
N ARG A 770 -10.93 13.93 20.98
CA ARG A 770 -9.76 14.14 20.13
C ARG A 770 -8.76 15.09 20.81
N ILE A 771 -7.56 14.60 21.09
CA ILE A 771 -6.49 15.32 21.79
C ILE A 771 -5.63 16.08 20.78
N GLY A 772 -5.28 17.34 21.06
CA GLY A 772 -4.25 18.06 20.30
C GLY A 772 -4.64 18.56 18.91
N TYR A 773 -5.93 18.85 18.63
CA TYR A 773 -6.37 19.45 17.37
C TYR A 773 -6.93 20.85 17.63
N GLN A 774 -6.06 21.87 17.75
CA GLN A 774 -6.50 23.25 17.98
C GLN A 774 -6.30 24.14 16.75
N ASP A 775 -5.23 23.96 15.97
CA ASP A 775 -5.02 24.66 14.71
C ASP A 775 -4.44 23.71 13.64
N GLY A 776 -4.72 23.95 12.35
CA GLY A 776 -4.44 23.01 11.24
C GLY A 776 -2.99 22.52 11.07
N SER A 777 -2.03 23.05 11.85
CA SER A 777 -0.65 22.57 12.00
C SER A 777 -0.50 21.27 12.79
N ASP A 778 -1.52 20.86 13.58
CA ASP A 778 -1.37 19.81 14.60
C ASP A 778 -1.72 18.38 14.11
N ARG A 779 -1.79 18.17 12.78
CA ARG A 779 -2.11 16.84 12.20
C ARG A 779 -1.08 15.77 12.58
N ALA A 780 0.20 16.13 12.67
CA ALA A 780 1.30 15.23 13.03
C ALA A 780 1.18 14.71 14.48
N VAL A 781 0.81 15.60 15.40
CA VAL A 781 0.59 15.25 16.83
C VAL A 781 -0.57 14.27 16.96
N TRP A 782 -1.68 14.52 16.25
CA TRP A 782 -2.83 13.61 16.26
C TRP A 782 -2.49 12.23 15.68
N TYR A 783 -1.74 12.17 14.57
CA TYR A 783 -1.36 10.90 13.95
C TYR A 783 -0.48 10.04 14.88
N SER A 784 0.48 10.67 15.57
CA SER A 784 1.29 10.00 16.59
C SER A 784 0.43 9.43 17.73
N ILE A 785 -0.55 10.20 18.21
CA ILE A 785 -1.52 9.75 19.23
C ILE A 785 -2.38 8.61 18.68
N GLU A 786 -2.86 8.70 17.45
CA GLU A 786 -3.69 7.67 16.82
C GLU A 786 -2.94 6.34 16.68
N ARG A 787 -1.64 6.38 16.33
CA ARG A 787 -0.78 5.18 16.31
C ARG A 787 -0.64 4.56 17.69
N LEU A 788 -0.42 5.36 18.73
CA LEU A 788 -0.39 4.86 20.11
C LEU A 788 -1.72 4.21 20.52
N LEU A 789 -2.85 4.82 20.16
CA LEU A 789 -4.18 4.25 20.42
C LEU A 789 -4.37 2.91 19.69
N ARG A 790 -3.98 2.80 18.42
CA ARG A 790 -4.06 1.54 17.65
C ARG A 790 -3.14 0.46 18.23
N LYS A 791 -1.91 0.83 18.63
CA LYS A 791 -0.94 -0.05 19.30
C LYS A 791 -1.55 -0.66 20.57
N TYR A 792 -2.03 0.16 21.50
CA TYR A 792 -2.58 -0.35 22.77
C TYR A 792 -3.96 -1.00 22.64
N ALA A 793 -4.81 -0.55 21.71
CA ALA A 793 -6.05 -1.24 21.37
C ALA A 793 -5.77 -2.68 20.90
N SER A 794 -4.70 -2.87 20.13
CA SER A 794 -4.29 -4.18 19.65
C SER A 794 -3.66 -5.04 20.74
N ILE A 795 -2.68 -4.50 21.49
CA ILE A 795 -1.98 -5.23 22.57
C ILE A 795 -2.96 -5.77 23.62
N PHE A 796 -3.94 -4.95 24.02
CA PHE A 796 -4.89 -5.29 25.07
C PHE A 796 -6.24 -5.81 24.55
N GLY A 797 -6.46 -5.84 23.23
CA GLY A 797 -7.69 -6.33 22.61
C GLY A 797 -8.95 -5.51 22.95
N ILE A 798 -8.80 -4.21 23.20
CA ILE A 798 -9.88 -3.32 23.63
C ILE A 798 -10.40 -2.43 22.49
N LYS A 799 -11.66 -1.97 22.62
CA LYS A 799 -12.24 -0.98 21.70
C LYS A 799 -11.99 0.42 22.23
N ILE A 800 -11.41 1.29 21.40
CA ILE A 800 -11.20 2.71 21.71
C ILE A 800 -12.10 3.56 20.80
N TYR A 801 -12.87 4.46 21.40
CA TYR A 801 -13.75 5.41 20.72
C TYR A 801 -13.23 6.83 20.90
N VAL A 802 -12.97 7.50 19.77
CA VAL A 802 -12.54 8.91 19.73
C VAL A 802 -13.72 9.77 19.29
N PHE A 803 -14.11 10.73 20.14
CA PHE A 803 -15.23 11.61 19.88
C PHE A 803 -14.81 12.88 19.14
N LEU A 804 -15.51 13.17 18.04
CA LEU A 804 -15.42 14.38 17.25
C LEU A 804 -16.55 15.33 17.64
N LEU A 805 -16.21 16.49 18.22
CA LEU A 805 -17.18 17.53 18.53
C LEU A 805 -17.53 18.35 17.29
N PRO A 806 -18.81 18.68 17.04
CA PRO A 806 -19.17 19.75 16.11
C PRO A 806 -18.65 21.09 16.66
N LYS A 807 -18.00 21.92 15.83
CA LYS A 807 -17.58 23.27 16.22
C LYS A 807 -18.82 24.10 16.61
N VAL A 808 -18.90 24.59 17.84
CA VAL A 808 -20.05 25.37 18.35
C VAL A 808 -19.72 26.88 18.35
N PHE A 809 -20.42 27.58 17.43
CA PHE A 809 -21.03 28.92 17.47
C PHE A 809 -20.21 30.16 17.87
N LYS A 810 -20.06 31.09 16.92
CA LYS A 810 -19.93 32.52 17.20
C LYS A 810 -21.34 33.12 17.33
N ILE A 811 -21.67 33.65 18.50
CA ILE A 811 -22.89 34.46 18.68
C ILE A 811 -22.61 35.85 18.09
N VAL A 812 -23.25 36.18 16.97
CA VAL A 812 -23.32 37.56 16.46
C VAL A 812 -24.80 37.92 16.38
N GLY A 813 -25.23 38.91 17.16
CA GLY A 813 -26.54 39.55 16.96
C GLY A 813 -27.78 38.75 17.37
N GLY A 814 -27.68 37.81 18.32
CA GLY A 814 -28.87 37.19 18.94
C GLY A 814 -29.67 36.22 18.05
N VAL A 815 -29.16 35.87 16.86
CA VAL A 815 -29.71 34.81 16.02
C VAL A 815 -28.69 33.68 15.96
N VAL A 816 -29.13 32.47 16.32
CA VAL A 816 -28.31 31.25 16.18
C VAL A 816 -28.46 30.78 14.74
N GLU A 817 -27.53 31.17 13.87
CA GLU A 817 -27.39 30.55 12.54
C GLU A 817 -26.55 29.28 12.66
N VAL A 818 -27.11 28.17 12.18
CA VAL A 818 -26.42 26.89 11.99
C VAL A 818 -25.74 26.96 10.63
N GLU A 819 -24.45 27.27 10.58
CA GLU A 819 -23.65 26.95 9.39
C GLU A 819 -23.44 25.42 9.37
N MET A 820 -24.29 24.73 8.61
CA MET A 820 -23.94 23.41 8.11
C MET A 820 -22.73 23.58 7.19
N GLU A 821 -21.67 22.80 7.42
CA GLU A 821 -20.64 22.61 6.42
C GLU A 821 -21.33 21.96 5.21
N ASP A 822 -21.61 22.76 4.19
CA ASP A 822 -22.38 22.40 2.99
C ASP A 822 -21.54 21.55 2.03
N LYS A 823 -20.92 20.50 2.58
CA LYS A 823 -20.30 19.39 1.88
C LYS A 823 -20.58 18.15 2.70
N PHE A 824 -21.79 17.59 2.55
CA PHE A 824 -22.12 16.16 2.62
C PHE A 824 -23.64 16.00 2.83
N GLN A 825 -24.41 16.32 1.79
CA GLN A 825 -25.69 15.66 1.52
C GLN A 825 -25.78 15.41 0.02
N HIS A 826 -25.37 14.20 -0.40
CA HIS A 826 -26.03 13.34 -1.38
C HIS A 826 -25.29 12.02 -1.56
#